data_AF-A0A369GP22-F1
#
_entry.id   AF-A0A369GP22-F1
#
_cell.length_a   1.000
_cell.length_b   1.000
_cell.length_c   1.000
_cell.angle_alpha   90.00
_cell.angle_beta   90.00
_cell.angle_gamma   90.00
#
_symmetry.space_group_name_H-M   'P 1'
#
loop_
_entity.id
_entity.type
_entity.pdbx_description
1 polymer ?
#
loop_
_entity_poly.entity_id
_entity_poly.type
_entity_poly.pdbx_seq_one_letter_code
_entity_poly.pdbx_strand_id
1 'polypeptide(L)'
;MLLPRTATSLLHRRTARSTFTSITSTWRRLHHSNSLQVRAMDSQLDTYFKQVDSSATTFIDRLRQAVAIPSISAEDNHRPDVVRMGEWLAGQLKSLGAEVELRQLGKQPHKEHLDLPPVVLARYGNDNKKRTILVYGHYDVQPAAKSDGWATEPFELVVDDKGRMFGRGATDDKGPVLGWLNAIDAHQRANIDFPVNMLMCFEGMEEYGSEGLDDLIKAEAKKFFADADAVCISDNYWLGTEKPCLTYGLRGCNYYSVEVSGPGADLHSGVFGGTAQEPMTDLVRVLASLVDTDGKIQIPGIMEQVAPVTKEEESLYDGISFTMDDIFQSLGSKTTIHDDKKDILMARWRYPSLSVHGIEGAFGGPGAKTVIPAKVVGKFSIRSVPDMDIAKTNSCVYKYVEEQFAKLKSKNTMKVFAQHTGKWWAASPKHWNFSAAAKATERVWGVKPDFTREGGSIPVTLTFEEATGKNVLLLPMGSSTDGAHSINEKLDKRNYIEGTKLLGAYLHYFAQEPQTVRGDERVFIITTPIAHRVSRRRWLAEPVLSPYNTYESKSQPTMSSTPLRRAAPLIFPARGKHTATVFFCHGLGDTAAGWSNAVQFWQRDRRLDEIKFILPNAPIRPVMLNGGMLMPAWFDMNGLYTSPNSDYQLCCLDVAGTNESHEYMRSIINDEISAGTPSDRIVIGGFSQGACLCVACACASPIKLAGAVGLSCVVKEGMPHEKRVRDNDINKTMPIFLGHGDKDRVLCIEGGKATEAFLKGSGYTRVTFKQYSGLEHSANLEELEDVATFLATTLPPKGHLYRTTKGTGSPSQSYSLVCYETEPKDVDLFIIIALPGFPRPTRGIHVEKHHSIKQTASMTPNHQLIHPIIHVMRRECQTAIDDSRLTTD
;
A
#
# COMPACT_ATOMS: atom_id res chain seq x y z
N MET A 1 -38.89 15.38 74.32
CA MET A 1 -39.44 14.84 75.59
C MET A 1 -39.42 13.32 75.55
N LEU A 2 -39.62 12.65 76.69
CA LEU A 2 -39.70 11.20 76.79
C LEU A 2 -41.01 10.66 76.18
N LEU A 3 -41.05 9.38 75.80
CA LEU A 3 -41.67 8.28 76.58
C LEU A 3 -41.40 6.92 75.87
N PRO A 4 -41.54 5.76 76.56
CA PRO A 4 -40.68 4.60 76.29
C PRO A 4 -41.37 3.34 75.74
N ARG A 5 -40.55 2.33 75.48
CA ARG A 5 -40.94 0.96 75.11
C ARG A 5 -41.53 0.18 76.30
N THR A 6 -42.44 -0.74 76.01
CA THR A 6 -42.51 -2.05 76.69
C THR A 6 -41.95 -3.14 75.76
N ALA A 7 -41.65 -4.34 76.27
CA ALA A 7 -40.87 -5.33 75.54
C ALA A 7 -41.39 -6.76 75.71
N THR A 8 -41.24 -7.55 74.64
CA THR A 8 -41.23 -9.02 74.68
C THR A 8 -40.15 -9.52 73.72
N SER A 9 -39.43 -10.58 74.07
CA SER A 9 -38.34 -11.12 73.24
C SER A 9 -38.24 -12.65 73.37
N LEU A 10 -37.29 -13.26 72.65
CA LEU A 10 -36.92 -14.70 72.67
C LEU A 10 -37.76 -15.67 71.81
N LEU A 11 -37.86 -15.43 70.50
CA LEU A 11 -38.18 -16.51 69.53
C LEU A 11 -37.52 -16.34 68.13
N HIS A 12 -36.34 -15.72 68.04
CA HIS A 12 -35.70 -15.36 66.77
C HIS A 12 -34.15 -15.41 66.76
N ARG A 13 -33.53 -16.49 67.27
CA ARG A 13 -32.05 -16.67 67.28
C ARG A 13 -31.47 -17.92 66.60
N ARG A 14 -32.28 -18.75 65.92
CA ARG A 14 -31.79 -19.88 65.09
C ARG A 14 -31.92 -19.67 63.57
N THR A 15 -32.82 -18.80 63.09
CA THR A 15 -33.07 -18.55 61.66
C THR A 15 -32.07 -17.59 61.00
N ALA A 16 -31.48 -16.64 61.74
CA ALA A 16 -30.62 -15.60 61.16
C ALA A 16 -29.21 -16.07 60.74
N ARG A 17 -28.74 -17.25 61.19
CA ARG A 17 -27.39 -17.74 60.87
C ARG A 17 -27.31 -18.54 59.56
N SER A 18 -28.41 -19.17 59.12
CA SER A 18 -28.45 -19.93 57.86
C SER A 18 -28.70 -19.05 56.64
N THR A 19 -29.46 -17.96 56.77
CA THR A 19 -29.68 -17.00 55.68
C THR A 19 -28.41 -16.25 55.30
N PHE A 20 -27.61 -15.81 56.28
CA PHE A 20 -26.34 -15.10 56.02
C PHE A 20 -25.26 -16.00 55.41
N THR A 21 -25.16 -17.27 55.84
CA THR A 21 -24.28 -18.26 55.18
C THR A 21 -24.81 -18.68 53.82
N SER A 22 -26.12 -18.78 53.62
CA SER A 22 -26.73 -19.01 52.31
C SER A 22 -26.33 -17.91 51.31
N ILE A 23 -26.64 -16.64 51.61
CA ILE A 23 -26.34 -15.51 50.72
C ILE A 23 -24.84 -15.43 50.40
N THR A 24 -23.96 -15.51 51.41
CA THR A 24 -22.50 -15.48 51.17
C THR A 24 -22.00 -16.70 50.40
N SER A 25 -22.60 -17.88 50.56
CA SER A 25 -22.28 -19.07 49.75
C SER A 25 -22.79 -18.97 48.31
N THR A 26 -23.88 -18.25 48.06
CA THR A 26 -24.42 -18.02 46.72
C THR A 26 -23.59 -16.98 45.98
N TRP A 27 -23.21 -15.87 46.63
CA TRP A 27 -22.27 -14.90 46.07
C TRP A 27 -20.89 -15.52 45.80
N ARG A 28 -20.35 -16.35 46.72
CA ARG A 28 -19.11 -17.09 46.45
C ARG A 28 -19.26 -18.07 45.28
N ARG A 29 -20.39 -18.78 45.15
CA ARG A 29 -20.64 -19.68 44.02
C ARG A 29 -20.80 -18.93 42.70
N LEU A 30 -21.46 -17.78 42.67
CA LEU A 30 -21.56 -16.93 41.48
C LEU A 30 -20.19 -16.40 41.05
N HIS A 31 -19.41 -15.81 41.97
CA HIS A 31 -18.05 -15.35 41.65
C HIS A 31 -17.13 -16.51 41.23
N HIS A 32 -17.24 -17.68 41.86
CA HIS A 32 -16.43 -18.83 41.48
C HIS A 32 -16.83 -19.39 40.10
N SER A 33 -18.13 -19.54 39.82
CA SER A 33 -18.65 -19.94 38.51
C SER A 33 -18.18 -18.99 37.41
N ASN A 34 -18.31 -17.68 37.63
CA ASN A 34 -17.88 -16.66 36.67
C ASN A 34 -16.35 -16.72 36.46
N SER A 35 -15.57 -16.94 37.53
CA SER A 35 -14.11 -17.12 37.43
C SER A 35 -13.69 -18.40 36.70
N LEU A 36 -14.54 -19.43 36.68
CA LEU A 36 -14.30 -20.67 35.94
C LEU A 36 -14.67 -20.50 34.46
N GLN A 37 -15.78 -19.81 34.14
CA GLN A 37 -16.17 -19.51 32.75
C GLN A 37 -15.14 -18.61 32.06
N VAL A 38 -14.67 -17.54 32.72
CA VAL A 38 -13.61 -16.68 32.17
C VAL A 38 -12.33 -17.48 31.89
N ARG A 39 -11.88 -18.32 32.83
CA ARG A 39 -10.70 -19.18 32.62
C ARG A 39 -10.88 -20.21 31.49
N ALA A 40 -12.08 -20.74 31.29
CA ALA A 40 -12.36 -21.65 30.19
C ALA A 40 -12.29 -20.92 28.84
N MET A 41 -12.89 -19.73 28.75
CA MET A 41 -12.81 -18.87 27.57
C MET A 41 -11.36 -18.43 27.29
N ASP A 42 -10.59 -18.01 28.30
CA ASP A 42 -9.18 -17.63 28.12
C ASP A 42 -8.36 -18.79 27.53
N SER A 43 -8.60 -20.02 27.98
CA SER A 43 -7.95 -21.24 27.45
C SER A 43 -8.38 -21.58 26.02
N GLN A 44 -9.63 -21.26 25.64
CA GLN A 44 -10.10 -21.34 24.25
C GLN A 44 -9.45 -20.26 23.38
N LEU A 45 -9.43 -19.01 23.82
CA LEU A 45 -8.80 -17.89 23.12
C LEU A 45 -7.29 -18.12 22.93
N ASP A 46 -6.57 -18.59 23.96
CA ASP A 46 -5.15 -18.97 23.84
C ASP A 46 -4.90 -20.12 22.86
N THR A 47 -5.90 -20.92 22.52
CA THR A 47 -5.82 -22.01 21.54
C THR A 47 -6.19 -21.49 20.14
N TYR A 48 -7.24 -20.68 20.05
CA TYR A 48 -7.65 -19.96 18.85
C TYR A 48 -6.54 -19.03 18.31
N PHE A 49 -5.90 -18.24 19.18
CA PHE A 49 -4.82 -17.33 18.78
C PHE A 49 -3.62 -18.07 18.18
N LYS A 50 -3.19 -19.18 18.78
CA LYS A 50 -2.14 -20.07 18.22
C LYS A 50 -2.54 -20.67 16.88
N GLN A 51 -3.83 -20.96 16.69
CA GLN A 51 -4.33 -21.43 15.39
C GLN A 51 -4.32 -20.30 14.35
N VAL A 52 -4.69 -19.06 14.71
CA VAL A 52 -4.57 -17.90 13.83
C VAL A 52 -3.10 -17.66 13.42
N ASP A 53 -2.16 -17.70 14.37
CA ASP A 53 -0.72 -17.57 14.11
C ASP A 53 -0.20 -18.64 13.14
N SER A 54 -0.57 -19.91 13.35
CA SER A 54 -0.15 -21.01 12.46
C SER A 54 -0.86 -21.00 11.09
N SER A 55 -2.04 -20.38 10.99
CA SER A 55 -2.77 -20.20 9.73
C SER A 55 -2.32 -18.98 8.91
N ALA A 56 -1.47 -18.10 9.46
CA ALA A 56 -1.19 -16.77 8.88
C ALA A 56 -0.81 -16.75 7.39
N THR A 57 -0.01 -17.71 6.91
CA THR A 57 0.32 -17.83 5.47
C THR A 57 -0.94 -18.08 4.62
N THR A 58 -1.81 -19.00 5.05
CA THR A 58 -3.09 -19.31 4.38
C THR A 58 -3.98 -18.08 4.27
N PHE A 59 -4.01 -17.25 5.32
CA PHE A 59 -4.82 -16.04 5.37
C PHE A 59 -4.29 -14.94 4.45
N ILE A 60 -2.96 -14.79 4.36
CA ILE A 60 -2.31 -13.84 3.43
C ILE A 60 -2.48 -14.32 1.98
N ASP A 61 -2.42 -15.62 1.72
CA ASP A 61 -2.64 -16.19 0.39
C ASP A 61 -4.12 -16.11 -0.05
N ARG A 62 -5.07 -16.14 0.90
CA ARG A 62 -6.49 -15.82 0.65
C ARG A 62 -6.67 -14.33 0.31
N LEU A 63 -6.00 -13.41 1.02
CA LEU A 63 -6.03 -11.98 0.72
C LEU A 63 -5.42 -11.67 -0.66
N ARG A 64 -4.31 -12.31 -1.02
CA ARG A 64 -3.69 -12.14 -2.35
C ARG A 64 -4.63 -12.56 -3.49
N GLN A 65 -5.43 -13.61 -3.30
CA GLN A 65 -6.43 -14.02 -4.28
C GLN A 65 -7.58 -13.00 -4.43
N ALA A 66 -8.02 -12.38 -3.34
CA ALA A 66 -9.05 -11.35 -3.36
C ALA A 66 -8.57 -10.02 -3.99
N VAL A 67 -7.34 -9.60 -3.68
CA VAL A 67 -6.71 -8.42 -4.27
C VAL A 67 -6.45 -8.61 -5.77
N ALA A 68 -6.13 -9.83 -6.22
CA ALA A 68 -5.97 -10.17 -7.64
C ALA A 68 -7.28 -10.17 -8.47
N ILE A 69 -8.42 -9.82 -7.88
CA ILE A 69 -9.67 -9.55 -8.59
C ILE A 69 -9.91 -8.03 -8.56
N PRO A 70 -9.75 -7.29 -9.68
CA PRO A 70 -9.92 -5.84 -9.73
C PRO A 70 -11.41 -5.46 -9.75
N SER A 71 -12.07 -5.64 -8.61
CA SER A 71 -13.49 -5.37 -8.39
C SER A 71 -13.81 -3.87 -8.29
N ILE A 72 -13.48 -3.09 -9.32
CA ILE A 72 -13.72 -1.65 -9.36
C ILE A 72 -15.19 -1.37 -9.70
N SER A 73 -15.97 -0.87 -8.73
CA SER A 73 -17.42 -0.63 -8.89
C SER A 73 -17.76 0.60 -9.73
N ALA A 74 -16.91 1.62 -9.68
CA ALA A 74 -17.04 2.89 -10.39
C ALA A 74 -16.77 2.80 -11.90
N GLU A 75 -16.15 1.70 -12.38
CA GLU A 75 -15.79 1.50 -13.78
C GLU A 75 -16.66 0.43 -14.44
N ASP A 76 -17.47 0.84 -15.42
CA ASP A 76 -18.48 -0.02 -16.06
C ASP A 76 -17.89 -1.29 -16.69
N ASN A 77 -16.67 -1.21 -17.20
CA ASN A 77 -15.92 -2.35 -17.76
C ASN A 77 -15.49 -3.39 -16.71
N HIS A 78 -15.35 -2.99 -15.44
CA HIS A 78 -14.97 -3.86 -14.32
C HIS A 78 -16.17 -4.42 -13.55
N ARG A 79 -17.41 -4.08 -13.92
CA ARG A 79 -18.62 -4.71 -13.35
C ARG A 79 -18.59 -6.25 -13.35
N PRO A 80 -18.04 -6.96 -14.37
CA PRO A 80 -17.85 -8.42 -14.32
C PRO A 80 -16.85 -8.87 -13.24
N ASP A 81 -15.81 -8.09 -12.95
CA ASP A 81 -14.84 -8.39 -11.89
C ASP A 81 -15.43 -8.19 -10.50
N VAL A 82 -16.28 -7.19 -10.33
CA VAL A 82 -17.07 -7.00 -9.10
C VAL A 82 -17.96 -8.22 -8.85
N VAL A 83 -18.77 -8.64 -9.84
CA VAL A 83 -19.60 -9.85 -9.72
C VAL A 83 -18.74 -11.09 -9.42
N ARG A 84 -17.62 -11.26 -10.13
CA ARG A 84 -16.65 -12.36 -9.93
C ARG A 84 -16.09 -12.38 -8.50
N MET A 85 -15.86 -11.22 -7.88
CA MET A 85 -15.41 -11.12 -6.49
C MET A 85 -16.51 -11.55 -5.50
N GLY A 86 -17.76 -11.12 -5.71
CA GLY A 86 -18.91 -11.56 -4.91
C GLY A 86 -19.18 -13.07 -5.01
N GLU A 87 -19.05 -13.64 -6.21
CA GLU A 87 -19.12 -15.09 -6.44
C GLU A 87 -17.98 -15.85 -5.76
N TRP A 88 -16.74 -15.35 -5.85
CA TRP A 88 -15.58 -15.94 -5.17
C TRP A 88 -15.73 -15.91 -3.65
N LEU A 89 -16.18 -14.79 -3.09
CA LEU A 89 -16.44 -14.62 -1.65
C LEU A 89 -17.54 -15.58 -1.17
N ALA A 90 -18.64 -15.70 -1.92
CA ALA A 90 -19.67 -16.69 -1.67
C ALA A 90 -19.15 -18.13 -1.76
N GLY A 91 -18.19 -18.41 -2.65
CA GLY A 91 -17.47 -19.68 -2.72
C GLY A 91 -16.63 -19.97 -1.48
N GLN A 92 -15.84 -19.00 -1.00
CA GLN A 92 -15.07 -19.12 0.25
C GLN A 92 -16.00 -19.41 1.45
N LEU A 93 -17.10 -18.66 1.59
CA LEU A 93 -18.08 -18.84 2.66
C LEU A 93 -18.75 -20.22 2.64
N LYS A 94 -19.15 -20.72 1.45
CA LYS A 94 -19.69 -22.07 1.28
C LYS A 94 -18.66 -23.14 1.65
N SER A 95 -17.38 -22.96 1.32
CA SER A 95 -16.31 -23.89 1.70
C SER A 95 -16.07 -23.98 3.21
N LEU A 96 -16.39 -22.90 3.95
CA LEU A 96 -16.35 -22.85 5.41
C LEU A 96 -17.67 -23.36 6.04
N GLY A 97 -18.65 -23.81 5.25
CA GLY A 97 -19.92 -24.37 5.73
C GLY A 97 -20.99 -23.33 6.08
N ALA A 98 -20.89 -22.10 5.58
CA ALA A 98 -21.99 -21.13 5.67
C ALA A 98 -23.09 -21.43 4.64
N GLU A 99 -24.34 -21.14 5.00
CA GLU A 99 -25.46 -21.00 4.06
C GLU A 99 -25.32 -19.64 3.37
N VAL A 100 -25.39 -19.58 2.03
CA VAL A 100 -25.06 -18.34 1.27
C VAL A 100 -25.98 -18.13 0.07
N GLU A 101 -26.59 -16.95 -0.01
CA GLU A 101 -27.48 -16.50 -1.08
C GLU A 101 -26.97 -15.18 -1.70
N LEU A 102 -26.92 -15.12 -3.04
CA LEU A 102 -26.58 -13.92 -3.79
C LEU A 102 -27.86 -13.11 -4.08
N ARG A 103 -28.07 -12.02 -3.34
CA ARG A 103 -29.21 -11.10 -3.53
C ARG A 103 -28.95 -10.15 -4.69
N GLN A 104 -29.65 -10.36 -5.80
CA GLN A 104 -29.64 -9.44 -6.94
C GLN A 104 -30.37 -8.15 -6.60
N LEU A 105 -29.73 -6.99 -6.81
CA LEU A 105 -30.34 -5.68 -6.56
C LEU A 105 -31.11 -5.12 -7.78
N GLY A 106 -30.90 -5.68 -8.97
CA GLY A 106 -31.56 -5.28 -10.22
C GLY A 106 -30.65 -4.43 -11.12
N LYS A 107 -31.25 -3.59 -11.98
CA LYS A 107 -30.51 -2.66 -12.85
C LYS A 107 -29.98 -1.46 -12.08
N GLN A 108 -28.81 -0.97 -12.48
CA GLN A 108 -28.30 0.29 -11.95
C GLN A 108 -29.09 1.48 -12.52
N PRO A 109 -29.71 2.33 -11.68
CA PRO A 109 -30.35 3.56 -12.12
C PRO A 109 -29.43 4.44 -12.98
N HIS A 110 -29.96 4.99 -14.07
CA HIS A 110 -29.23 5.82 -15.04
C HIS A 110 -28.09 5.09 -15.79
N LYS A 111 -27.87 3.80 -15.52
CA LYS A 111 -26.98 2.88 -16.21
C LYS A 111 -27.70 1.57 -16.50
N GLU A 112 -28.90 1.64 -17.09
CA GLU A 112 -29.84 0.51 -17.25
C GLU A 112 -29.32 -0.66 -18.13
N HIS A 113 -28.15 -0.49 -18.75
CA HIS A 113 -27.42 -1.56 -19.43
C HIS A 113 -26.64 -2.47 -18.47
N LEU A 114 -26.34 -2.01 -17.24
CA LEU A 114 -25.66 -2.76 -16.18
C LEU A 114 -26.64 -3.28 -15.13
N ASP A 115 -26.41 -4.50 -14.68
CA ASP A 115 -26.94 -4.99 -13.41
C ASP A 115 -26.04 -4.52 -12.26
N LEU A 116 -26.64 -4.24 -11.11
CA LEU A 116 -25.95 -4.00 -9.85
C LEU A 116 -25.33 -5.32 -9.35
N PRO A 117 -24.12 -5.28 -8.74
CA PRO A 117 -23.51 -6.43 -8.08
C PRO A 117 -24.43 -7.09 -7.04
N PRO A 118 -24.36 -8.43 -6.88
CA PRO A 118 -25.16 -9.12 -5.89
C PRO A 118 -24.62 -8.89 -4.48
N VAL A 119 -25.51 -8.59 -3.52
CA VAL A 119 -25.15 -8.61 -2.10
C VAL A 119 -25.03 -10.07 -1.65
N VAL A 120 -23.89 -10.42 -1.05
CA VAL A 120 -23.64 -11.74 -0.47
C VAL A 120 -24.28 -11.76 0.92
N LEU A 121 -25.46 -12.38 1.03
CA LEU A 121 -26.05 -12.71 2.33
C LEU A 121 -25.60 -14.12 2.73
N ALA A 122 -25.07 -14.26 3.94
CA ALA A 122 -24.68 -15.57 4.47
C ALA A 122 -25.03 -15.74 5.96
N ARG A 123 -25.32 -16.99 6.36
CA ARG A 123 -25.54 -17.40 7.75
C ARG A 123 -24.57 -18.54 8.10
N TYR A 124 -23.88 -18.38 9.21
CA TYR A 124 -23.03 -19.42 9.81
C TYR A 124 -23.51 -19.72 11.24
N GLY A 125 -24.03 -20.92 11.45
CA GLY A 125 -24.69 -21.32 12.70
C GLY A 125 -26.18 -20.91 12.76
N ASN A 126 -26.97 -21.73 13.46
CA ASN A 126 -28.40 -21.50 13.69
C ASN A 126 -28.87 -22.15 15.02
N ASP A 127 -28.05 -22.04 16.08
CA ASP A 127 -28.38 -22.54 17.42
C ASP A 127 -29.16 -21.48 18.20
N ASN A 128 -30.38 -21.80 18.60
CA ASN A 128 -31.26 -20.90 19.35
C ASN A 128 -30.82 -20.62 20.80
N LYS A 129 -29.71 -21.21 21.26
CA LYS A 129 -29.04 -20.89 22.53
C LYS A 129 -27.91 -19.87 22.36
N LYS A 130 -27.46 -19.62 21.13
CA LYS A 130 -26.39 -18.68 20.80
C LYS A 130 -27.01 -17.35 20.38
N ARG A 131 -26.29 -16.25 20.68
CA ARG A 131 -26.60 -14.92 20.16
C ARG A 131 -26.31 -14.85 18.68
N THR A 132 -26.99 -13.97 17.96
CA THR A 132 -26.73 -13.73 16.54
C THR A 132 -26.07 -12.37 16.35
N ILE A 133 -24.85 -12.33 15.80
CA ILE A 133 -24.22 -11.07 15.34
C ILE A 133 -24.50 -10.89 13.84
N LEU A 134 -24.77 -9.66 13.41
CA LEU A 134 -24.70 -9.28 11.99
C LEU A 134 -23.37 -8.56 11.74
N VAL A 135 -22.62 -9.01 10.73
CA VAL A 135 -21.42 -8.32 10.23
C VAL A 135 -21.63 -7.78 8.82
N TYR A 136 -21.05 -6.62 8.54
CA TYR A 136 -21.01 -5.98 7.22
C TYR A 136 -19.57 -5.58 6.87
N GLY A 137 -19.35 -5.45 5.57
CA GLY A 137 -18.15 -4.95 4.88
C GLY A 137 -18.39 -4.98 3.37
N HIS A 138 -17.43 -4.58 2.54
CA HIS A 138 -17.57 -4.57 1.09
C HIS A 138 -16.47 -5.32 0.33
N TYR A 139 -16.73 -5.66 -0.93
CA TYR A 139 -15.83 -6.43 -1.78
C TYR A 139 -15.45 -5.73 -3.10
N ASP A 140 -16.10 -4.62 -3.44
CA ASP A 140 -15.61 -3.65 -4.41
C ASP A 140 -14.53 -2.74 -3.82
N VAL A 141 -13.83 -2.01 -4.70
CA VAL A 141 -12.65 -1.19 -4.35
C VAL A 141 -12.55 0.05 -5.26
N GLN A 142 -11.92 1.13 -4.79
CA GLN A 142 -11.56 2.28 -5.63
C GLN A 142 -10.70 1.87 -6.84
N PRO A 143 -10.74 2.63 -7.95
CA PRO A 143 -9.74 2.53 -9.01
C PRO A 143 -8.30 2.61 -8.49
N ALA A 144 -7.40 1.94 -9.21
CA ALA A 144 -5.96 2.07 -9.01
C ALA A 144 -5.22 1.60 -10.26
N ALA A 145 -4.40 2.47 -10.84
CA ALA A 145 -3.50 2.15 -11.93
C ALA A 145 -2.04 2.45 -11.55
N LYS A 146 -1.10 1.74 -12.18
CA LYS A 146 0.34 1.92 -11.94
C LYS A 146 0.80 3.37 -12.17
N SER A 147 0.17 4.02 -13.16
CA SER A 147 0.36 5.42 -13.55
C SER A 147 0.17 6.44 -12.42
N ASP A 148 -0.61 6.09 -11.40
CA ASP A 148 -1.09 7.05 -10.41
C ASP A 148 0.00 7.38 -9.36
N GLY A 149 1.05 6.54 -9.29
CA GLY A 149 2.15 6.66 -8.33
C GLY A 149 2.43 5.39 -7.51
N TRP A 150 1.86 4.25 -7.88
CA TRP A 150 2.08 2.97 -7.18
C TRP A 150 3.49 2.42 -7.42
N ALA A 151 4.15 1.98 -6.34
CA ALA A 151 5.45 1.31 -6.40
C ALA A 151 5.32 -0.16 -6.82
N THR A 152 4.32 -0.87 -6.32
CA THR A 152 3.92 -2.24 -6.71
C THR A 152 2.84 -2.19 -7.79
N GLU A 153 2.42 -3.32 -8.36
CA GLU A 153 1.18 -3.33 -9.15
C GLU A 153 -0.02 -3.31 -8.18
N PRO A 154 -1.08 -2.50 -8.41
CA PRO A 154 -2.14 -2.34 -7.42
C PRO A 154 -2.88 -3.64 -7.08
N PHE A 155 -3.05 -4.53 -8.07
CA PHE A 155 -3.79 -5.79 -7.92
C PHE A 155 -2.87 -7.02 -7.73
N GLU A 156 -1.60 -6.81 -7.39
CA GLU A 156 -0.69 -7.89 -6.97
C GLU A 156 -0.27 -7.68 -5.50
N LEU A 157 -0.78 -8.49 -4.56
CA LEU A 157 -0.47 -8.31 -3.13
C LEU A 157 0.99 -8.66 -2.80
N VAL A 158 1.82 -7.62 -2.72
CA VAL A 158 3.24 -7.69 -2.34
C VAL A 158 3.39 -7.49 -0.84
N VAL A 159 4.22 -8.31 -0.18
CA VAL A 159 4.55 -8.15 1.24
C VAL A 159 6.02 -7.77 1.37
N ASP A 160 6.33 -6.68 2.08
CA ASP A 160 7.71 -6.20 2.26
C ASP A 160 8.44 -6.82 3.47
N ASP A 161 9.70 -6.41 3.67
CA ASP A 161 10.58 -6.85 4.76
C ASP A 161 10.05 -6.50 6.16
N LYS A 162 9.18 -5.48 6.25
CA LYS A 162 8.52 -5.01 7.48
C LYS A 162 7.16 -5.67 7.69
N GLY A 163 6.72 -6.52 6.76
CA GLY A 163 5.43 -7.19 6.81
C GLY A 163 4.26 -6.32 6.38
N ARG A 164 4.49 -5.22 5.65
CA ARG A 164 3.44 -4.36 5.10
C ARG A 164 2.93 -4.99 3.82
N MET A 165 1.62 -5.20 3.69
CA MET A 165 1.01 -5.94 2.57
C MET A 165 0.34 -4.97 1.61
N PHE A 166 1.02 -4.58 0.54
CA PHE A 166 0.58 -3.57 -0.42
C PHE A 166 -0.34 -4.14 -1.49
N GLY A 167 -1.46 -3.44 -1.76
CA GLY A 167 -2.42 -3.74 -2.82
C GLY A 167 -3.74 -2.99 -2.62
N ARG A 168 -4.49 -2.73 -3.70
CA ARG A 168 -5.80 -2.06 -3.64
C ARG A 168 -6.84 -2.99 -3.01
N GLY A 169 -7.51 -2.49 -1.98
CA GLY A 169 -8.41 -3.23 -1.12
C GLY A 169 -7.70 -4.20 -0.17
N ALA A 170 -6.41 -4.01 0.10
CA ALA A 170 -5.71 -4.75 1.15
C ALA A 170 -6.27 -4.40 2.54
N THR A 171 -6.66 -3.14 2.77
CA THR A 171 -7.38 -2.70 3.98
C THR A 171 -8.83 -2.27 3.72
N ASP A 172 -9.21 -2.06 2.45
CA ASP A 172 -10.37 -1.24 2.03
C ASP A 172 -11.25 -2.00 1.01
N ASP A 173 -12.03 -3.03 1.34
CA ASP A 173 -12.30 -3.67 2.65
C ASP A 173 -12.05 -5.21 2.59
N LYS A 174 -11.31 -5.71 1.58
CA LYS A 174 -11.11 -7.16 1.41
C LYS A 174 -10.29 -7.77 2.55
N GLY A 175 -9.40 -7.00 3.19
CA GLY A 175 -8.67 -7.42 4.38
C GLY A 175 -9.62 -7.75 5.55
N PRO A 176 -10.36 -6.76 6.08
CA PRO A 176 -11.26 -6.98 7.21
C PRO A 176 -12.42 -7.94 6.92
N VAL A 177 -13.04 -7.91 5.73
CA VAL A 177 -14.03 -8.92 5.30
C VAL A 177 -13.46 -10.33 5.40
N LEU A 178 -12.25 -10.56 4.87
CA LEU A 178 -11.59 -11.86 4.98
C LEU A 178 -11.19 -12.19 6.43
N GLY A 179 -10.98 -11.20 7.30
CA GLY A 179 -10.80 -11.39 8.73
C GLY A 179 -11.94 -12.18 9.39
N TRP A 180 -13.19 -11.91 9.01
CA TRP A 180 -14.35 -12.68 9.50
C TRP A 180 -14.33 -14.15 9.01
N LEU A 181 -13.95 -14.38 7.75
CA LEU A 181 -13.81 -15.73 7.18
C LEU A 181 -12.65 -16.50 7.85
N ASN A 182 -11.52 -15.82 8.06
CA ASN A 182 -10.35 -16.35 8.76
C ASN A 182 -10.68 -16.71 10.21
N ALA A 183 -11.58 -15.97 10.87
CA ALA A 183 -12.04 -16.28 12.21
C ALA A 183 -12.88 -17.58 12.26
N ILE A 184 -13.75 -17.84 11.28
CA ILE A 184 -14.45 -19.13 11.16
C ILE A 184 -13.41 -20.26 10.95
N ASP A 185 -12.52 -20.09 9.99
CA ASP A 185 -11.48 -21.07 9.58
C ASP A 185 -10.57 -21.46 10.77
N ALA A 186 -10.11 -20.49 11.57
CA ALA A 186 -9.31 -20.75 12.76
C ALA A 186 -10.09 -21.40 13.91
N HIS A 187 -11.38 -21.12 14.10
CA HIS A 187 -12.19 -21.87 15.08
C HIS A 187 -12.34 -23.34 14.68
N GLN A 188 -12.62 -23.61 13.40
CA GLN A 188 -12.75 -24.96 12.87
C GLN A 188 -11.44 -25.76 13.03
N ARG A 189 -10.30 -25.20 12.62
CA ARG A 189 -8.99 -25.86 12.76
C ARG A 189 -8.56 -26.08 14.22
N ALA A 190 -8.89 -25.14 15.11
CA ALA A 190 -8.63 -25.27 16.53
C ALA A 190 -9.55 -26.29 17.24
N ASN A 191 -10.59 -26.80 16.55
CA ASN A 191 -11.67 -27.61 17.11
C ASN A 191 -12.33 -26.92 18.33
N ILE A 192 -12.62 -25.62 18.18
CA ILE A 192 -13.32 -24.80 19.17
C ILE A 192 -14.71 -24.50 18.64
N ASP A 193 -15.74 -24.73 19.47
CA ASP A 193 -17.12 -24.35 19.12
C ASP A 193 -17.24 -22.85 18.86
N PHE A 194 -17.87 -22.48 17.75
CA PHE A 194 -18.01 -21.08 17.35
C PHE A 194 -19.07 -20.41 18.26
N PRO A 195 -18.74 -19.31 18.98
CA PRO A 195 -19.49 -18.91 20.17
C PRO A 195 -20.87 -18.26 19.89
N VAL A 196 -21.16 -17.95 18.63
CA VAL A 196 -22.34 -17.19 18.18
C VAL A 196 -22.97 -17.87 16.95
N ASN A 197 -24.15 -17.42 16.53
CA ASN A 197 -24.55 -17.46 15.12
C ASN A 197 -24.04 -16.17 14.46
N MET A 198 -23.65 -16.21 13.19
CA MET A 198 -23.18 -15.03 12.46
C MET A 198 -23.94 -14.87 11.15
N LEU A 199 -24.52 -13.68 10.96
CA LEU A 199 -25.04 -13.20 9.68
C LEU A 199 -23.99 -12.32 9.04
N MET A 200 -23.88 -12.39 7.72
CA MET A 200 -22.99 -11.59 6.91
C MET A 200 -23.80 -10.91 5.82
N CYS A 201 -23.52 -9.63 5.58
CA CYS A 201 -24.06 -8.83 4.50
C CYS A 201 -22.88 -8.13 3.83
N PHE A 202 -22.36 -8.69 2.74
CA PHE A 202 -21.22 -8.11 2.01
C PHE A 202 -21.67 -7.57 0.65
N GLU A 203 -21.39 -6.30 0.37
CA GLU A 203 -21.82 -5.64 -0.86
C GLU A 203 -20.67 -5.35 -1.85
N GLY A 204 -21.01 -4.82 -3.02
CA GLY A 204 -20.07 -4.53 -4.10
C GLY A 204 -20.26 -3.16 -4.74
N MET A 205 -20.82 -2.18 -4.02
CA MET A 205 -21.04 -0.81 -4.50
C MET A 205 -20.71 0.28 -3.47
N GLU A 206 -20.05 0.00 -2.32
CA GLU A 206 -19.83 1.02 -1.26
C GLU A 206 -19.08 2.23 -1.83
N GLU A 207 -17.94 1.93 -2.48
CA GLU A 207 -17.02 2.86 -3.13
C GLU A 207 -17.66 3.68 -4.27
N TYR A 208 -18.89 3.28 -4.66
CA TYR A 208 -19.72 3.94 -5.67
C TYR A 208 -21.17 4.22 -5.18
N GLY A 209 -21.39 4.29 -3.86
CA GLY A 209 -22.59 4.85 -3.22
C GLY A 209 -23.62 3.87 -2.62
N SER A 210 -23.27 2.60 -2.40
CA SER A 210 -24.14 1.55 -1.82
C SER A 210 -25.50 1.38 -2.53
N GLU A 211 -25.51 1.56 -3.86
CA GLU A 211 -26.75 1.74 -4.62
C GLU A 211 -27.65 0.48 -4.58
N GLY A 212 -28.84 0.63 -4.00
CA GLY A 212 -29.82 -0.45 -3.82
C GLY A 212 -29.70 -1.25 -2.52
N LEU A 213 -28.55 -1.22 -1.82
CA LEU A 213 -28.37 -1.92 -0.55
C LEU A 213 -29.34 -1.42 0.53
N ASP A 214 -29.58 -0.12 0.55
CA ASP A 214 -30.41 0.58 1.55
C ASP A 214 -31.83 -0.01 1.63
N ASP A 215 -32.42 -0.35 0.48
CA ASP A 215 -33.76 -0.93 0.40
C ASP A 215 -33.76 -2.45 0.61
N LEU A 216 -32.67 -3.16 0.25
CA LEU A 216 -32.48 -4.56 0.66
C LEU A 216 -32.46 -4.69 2.18
N ILE A 217 -31.75 -3.81 2.90
CA ILE A 217 -31.67 -3.83 4.37
C ILE A 217 -33.05 -3.59 4.98
N LYS A 218 -33.80 -2.57 4.52
CA LYS A 218 -35.17 -2.31 4.97
C LYS A 218 -36.10 -3.51 4.70
N ALA A 219 -35.91 -4.21 3.58
CA ALA A 219 -36.70 -5.38 3.19
C ALA A 219 -36.31 -6.68 3.94
N GLU A 220 -35.06 -6.83 4.40
CA GLU A 220 -34.54 -8.02 5.09
C GLU A 220 -34.41 -7.84 6.62
N ALA A 221 -34.53 -6.62 7.15
CA ALA A 221 -34.46 -6.30 8.59
C ALA A 221 -35.44 -7.10 9.47
N LYS A 222 -36.59 -7.51 8.90
CA LYS A 222 -37.62 -8.33 9.56
C LYS A 222 -37.71 -9.76 8.98
N LYS A 223 -36.66 -10.18 8.27
CA LYS A 223 -36.51 -11.50 7.64
C LYS A 223 -35.11 -12.04 7.94
N PHE A 224 -34.15 -11.94 7.01
CA PHE A 224 -32.81 -12.48 7.16
C PHE A 224 -32.06 -11.95 8.38
N PHE A 225 -32.24 -10.67 8.74
CA PHE A 225 -31.59 -10.01 9.88
C PHE A 225 -32.41 -10.01 11.18
N ALA A 226 -33.58 -10.67 11.21
CA ALA A 226 -34.55 -10.50 12.30
C ALA A 226 -34.05 -10.94 13.69
N ASP A 227 -33.17 -11.93 13.75
CA ASP A 227 -32.61 -12.49 15.00
C ASP A 227 -31.32 -11.81 15.47
N ALA A 228 -30.75 -10.86 14.72
CA ALA A 228 -29.49 -10.18 15.11
C ALA A 228 -29.62 -9.42 16.45
N ASP A 229 -28.73 -9.69 17.41
CA ASP A 229 -28.65 -8.98 18.70
C ASP A 229 -27.98 -7.60 18.58
N ALA A 230 -27.03 -7.47 17.64
CA ALA A 230 -26.26 -6.26 17.36
C ALA A 230 -25.71 -6.29 15.92
N VAL A 231 -25.02 -5.22 15.52
CA VAL A 231 -24.27 -5.14 14.27
C VAL A 231 -22.80 -4.77 14.56
N CYS A 232 -21.88 -5.35 13.80
CA CYS A 232 -20.45 -4.98 13.81
C CYS A 232 -19.96 -4.75 12.38
N ILE A 233 -19.17 -3.70 12.20
CA ILE A 233 -18.49 -3.36 10.97
C ILE A 233 -17.00 -3.27 11.28
N SER A 234 -16.16 -3.76 10.37
CA SER A 234 -14.70 -3.62 10.45
C SER A 234 -14.31 -3.20 9.05
N ASP A 235 -14.15 -1.90 8.86
CA ASP A 235 -14.20 -1.21 7.55
C ASP A 235 -13.62 0.22 7.72
N ASN A 236 -12.64 0.33 8.62
CA ASN A 236 -12.15 1.61 9.14
C ASN A 236 -10.81 1.47 9.90
N TYR A 237 -10.27 2.61 10.34
CA TYR A 237 -8.86 2.76 10.68
C TYR A 237 -8.62 3.15 12.15
N TRP A 238 -7.46 2.78 12.68
CA TRP A 238 -6.95 3.35 13.92
C TRP A 238 -6.57 4.81 13.72
N LEU A 239 -6.67 5.59 14.81
CA LEU A 239 -6.37 7.02 14.80
C LEU A 239 -4.89 7.36 14.58
N GLY A 240 -4.01 6.44 15.03
CA GLY A 240 -2.56 6.42 14.84
C GLY A 240 -2.10 5.00 14.49
N THR A 241 -0.83 4.69 14.73
CA THR A 241 -0.22 3.40 14.35
C THR A 241 -0.14 2.37 15.49
N GLU A 242 -0.11 2.79 16.75
CA GLU A 242 0.23 1.88 17.88
C GLU A 242 -0.93 1.50 18.81
N LYS A 243 -1.97 2.32 18.94
CA LYS A 243 -3.08 2.06 19.88
C LYS A 243 -4.39 1.77 19.13
N PRO A 244 -5.07 0.65 19.44
CA PRO A 244 -6.36 0.32 18.84
C PRO A 244 -7.48 1.28 19.24
N CYS A 245 -8.49 1.34 18.39
CA CYS A 245 -9.65 2.21 18.53
C CYS A 245 -10.97 1.42 18.47
N LEU A 246 -12.06 2.00 18.97
CA LEU A 246 -13.44 1.58 18.71
C LEU A 246 -14.21 2.80 18.20
N THR A 247 -14.63 2.79 16.94
CA THR A 247 -15.34 3.94 16.36
C THR A 247 -16.83 3.91 16.72
N TYR A 248 -17.32 5.02 17.28
CA TYR A 248 -18.72 5.19 17.70
C TYR A 248 -19.47 6.28 16.93
N GLY A 249 -18.85 6.92 15.93
CA GLY A 249 -19.53 7.87 15.06
C GLY A 249 -18.73 8.25 13.81
N LEU A 250 -19.44 8.47 12.72
CA LEU A 250 -18.94 8.83 11.39
C LEU A 250 -19.51 10.16 10.94
N ARG A 251 -18.82 10.82 10.01
CA ARG A 251 -19.41 11.93 9.26
C ARG A 251 -20.36 11.40 8.18
N GLY A 252 -21.30 12.22 7.75
CA GLY A 252 -21.99 12.03 6.48
C GLY A 252 -21.17 12.60 5.32
N CYS A 253 -21.62 12.40 4.10
CA CYS A 253 -20.98 12.95 2.90
C CYS A 253 -22.05 13.44 1.92
N ASN A 254 -22.03 14.73 1.60
CA ASN A 254 -22.82 15.31 0.52
C ASN A 254 -21.85 15.68 -0.62
N TYR A 255 -21.93 14.96 -1.74
CA TYR A 255 -21.05 15.16 -2.90
C TYR A 255 -21.79 15.96 -3.98
N TYR A 256 -21.13 16.97 -4.55
CA TYR A 256 -21.74 17.95 -5.45
C TYR A 256 -20.99 18.06 -6.78
N SER A 257 -21.73 18.48 -7.80
CA SER A 257 -21.23 18.87 -9.12
C SER A 257 -21.69 20.28 -9.46
N VAL A 258 -20.75 21.09 -9.95
CA VAL A 258 -21.02 22.39 -10.59
C VAL A 258 -20.66 22.27 -12.07
N GLU A 259 -21.66 22.07 -12.90
CA GLU A 259 -21.51 22.09 -14.35
C GLU A 259 -21.56 23.54 -14.85
N VAL A 260 -20.58 23.94 -15.66
CA VAL A 260 -20.59 25.21 -16.42
C VAL A 260 -20.38 24.90 -17.90
N SER A 261 -21.24 25.44 -18.77
CA SER A 261 -21.16 25.27 -20.22
C SER A 261 -21.24 26.60 -20.96
N GLY A 262 -20.49 26.75 -22.06
CA GLY A 262 -20.39 28.00 -22.81
C GLY A 262 -20.50 27.80 -24.33
N PRO A 263 -19.37 27.70 -25.06
CA PRO A 263 -19.39 27.46 -26.50
C PRO A 263 -19.83 26.02 -26.82
N GLY A 264 -20.36 25.80 -28.03
CA GLY A 264 -20.88 24.49 -28.46
C GLY A 264 -19.82 23.41 -28.74
N ALA A 265 -18.53 23.76 -28.69
CA ALA A 265 -17.39 22.85 -28.86
C ALA A 265 -16.12 23.48 -28.24
N ASP A 266 -15.09 22.66 -27.99
CA ASP A 266 -13.78 23.10 -27.50
C ASP A 266 -13.19 24.15 -28.46
N LEU A 267 -12.69 25.27 -27.92
CA LEU A 267 -12.12 26.37 -28.72
C LEU A 267 -10.60 26.41 -28.62
N HIS A 268 -9.92 26.72 -29.72
CA HIS A 268 -8.47 26.95 -29.72
C HIS A 268 -8.15 28.25 -28.95
N SER A 269 -7.45 28.16 -27.81
CA SER A 269 -7.34 29.27 -26.87
C SER A 269 -6.63 30.50 -27.46
N GLY A 270 -5.63 30.29 -28.34
CA GLY A 270 -4.94 31.38 -29.05
C GLY A 270 -5.76 32.08 -30.15
N VAL A 271 -6.96 31.58 -30.49
CA VAL A 271 -7.87 32.19 -31.49
C VAL A 271 -9.07 32.84 -30.83
N PHE A 272 -9.58 32.27 -29.73
CA PHE A 272 -10.81 32.72 -29.07
C PHE A 272 -10.59 33.35 -27.68
N GLY A 273 -9.37 33.28 -27.13
CA GLY A 273 -9.01 33.87 -25.85
C GLY A 273 -9.28 35.38 -25.82
N GLY A 274 -9.86 35.86 -24.72
CA GLY A 274 -10.31 37.26 -24.58
C GLY A 274 -11.54 37.63 -25.41
N THR A 275 -12.08 36.72 -26.24
CA THR A 275 -13.32 36.93 -27.03
C THR A 275 -14.50 36.12 -26.49
N ALA A 276 -14.25 34.88 -26.05
CA ALA A 276 -15.24 34.05 -25.35
C ALA A 276 -15.26 34.31 -23.83
N GLN A 277 -16.40 34.09 -23.16
CA GLN A 277 -16.44 33.91 -21.71
C GLN A 277 -16.18 32.44 -21.40
N GLU A 278 -15.11 32.14 -20.68
CA GLU A 278 -14.57 30.78 -20.60
C GLU A 278 -15.17 30.00 -19.43
N PRO A 279 -15.79 28.82 -19.64
CA PRO A 279 -16.38 28.01 -18.57
C PRO A 279 -15.40 27.68 -17.42
N MET A 280 -14.12 27.48 -17.73
CA MET A 280 -13.06 27.30 -16.73
C MET A 280 -12.85 28.53 -15.83
N THR A 281 -12.92 29.74 -16.40
CA THR A 281 -12.75 30.99 -15.63
C THR A 281 -13.90 31.17 -14.63
N ASP A 282 -15.13 30.83 -15.04
CA ASP A 282 -16.28 30.91 -14.14
C ASP A 282 -16.24 29.82 -13.06
N LEU A 283 -15.96 28.57 -13.45
CA LEU A 283 -15.94 27.42 -12.53
C LEU A 283 -14.87 27.58 -11.44
N VAL A 284 -13.64 27.98 -11.82
CA VAL A 284 -12.55 28.19 -10.85
C VAL A 284 -12.93 29.28 -9.83
N ARG A 285 -13.59 30.36 -10.26
CA ARG A 285 -14.06 31.43 -9.36
C ARG A 285 -15.17 30.98 -8.42
N VAL A 286 -16.08 30.10 -8.88
CA VAL A 286 -17.12 29.51 -8.03
C VAL A 286 -16.48 28.57 -6.99
N LEU A 287 -15.63 27.62 -7.42
CA LEU A 287 -14.98 26.66 -6.51
C LEU A 287 -14.10 27.34 -5.46
N ALA A 288 -13.30 28.35 -5.86
CA ALA A 288 -12.45 29.13 -4.97
C ALA A 288 -13.22 30.02 -3.97
N SER A 289 -14.56 30.08 -4.05
CA SER A 289 -15.41 30.79 -3.09
C SER A 289 -16.00 29.90 -1.99
N LEU A 290 -15.86 28.57 -2.08
CA LEU A 290 -16.59 27.64 -1.20
C LEU A 290 -15.94 27.45 0.19
N VAL A 291 -14.61 27.49 0.23
CA VAL A 291 -13.78 27.24 1.42
C VAL A 291 -12.50 28.09 1.31
N ASP A 292 -11.95 28.55 2.43
CA ASP A 292 -10.65 29.25 2.47
C ASP A 292 -9.48 28.31 2.78
N THR A 293 -8.25 28.85 2.82
CA THR A 293 -7.01 28.09 3.09
C THR A 293 -6.99 27.43 4.46
N ASP A 294 -7.79 27.95 5.39
CA ASP A 294 -7.81 27.54 6.79
C ASP A 294 -8.96 26.53 7.02
N GLY A 295 -9.48 25.94 5.92
CA GLY A 295 -10.52 24.91 5.91
C GLY A 295 -11.93 25.42 6.23
N LYS A 296 -12.12 26.73 6.42
CA LYS A 296 -13.40 27.29 6.85
C LYS A 296 -14.34 27.44 5.66
N ILE A 297 -15.51 26.80 5.78
CA ILE A 297 -16.57 26.83 4.78
C ILE A 297 -17.21 28.23 4.74
N GLN A 298 -17.27 28.85 3.55
CA GLN A 298 -17.78 30.21 3.35
C GLN A 298 -19.29 30.28 3.04
N ILE A 299 -19.95 29.12 2.99
CA ILE A 299 -21.36 28.94 2.65
C ILE A 299 -22.23 29.22 3.90
N PRO A 300 -23.08 30.27 3.91
CA PRO A 300 -23.91 30.60 5.07
C PRO A 300 -24.99 29.54 5.35
N GLY A 301 -25.29 29.30 6.63
CA GLY A 301 -26.25 28.27 7.06
C GLY A 301 -25.66 26.87 7.21
N ILE A 302 -24.35 26.67 6.97
CA ILE A 302 -23.66 25.39 7.22
C ILE A 302 -23.29 25.26 8.70
N MET A 303 -22.55 26.24 9.26
CA MET A 303 -22.07 26.17 10.65
C MET A 303 -23.20 26.31 11.68
N GLU A 304 -24.28 26.99 11.31
CA GLU A 304 -25.48 27.20 12.13
C GLU A 304 -26.30 25.91 12.34
N GLN A 305 -25.99 24.82 11.63
CA GLN A 305 -26.57 23.49 11.82
C GLN A 305 -25.68 22.55 12.67
N VAL A 306 -24.46 22.96 12.99
CA VAL A 306 -23.50 22.12 13.72
C VAL A 306 -23.85 22.16 15.21
N ALA A 307 -23.94 20.99 15.85
CA ALA A 307 -24.26 20.88 17.26
C ALA A 307 -23.23 21.63 18.12
N PRO A 308 -23.62 22.32 19.21
CA PRO A 308 -22.69 22.97 20.11
C PRO A 308 -21.76 21.94 20.78
N VAL A 309 -20.50 22.32 21.02
CA VAL A 309 -19.58 21.51 21.82
C VAL A 309 -20.04 21.55 23.28
N THR A 310 -20.25 20.40 23.90
CA THR A 310 -20.51 20.33 25.36
C THR A 310 -19.21 20.08 26.12
N LYS A 311 -19.18 20.39 27.42
CA LYS A 311 -17.99 20.14 28.26
C LYS A 311 -17.68 18.65 28.38
N GLU A 312 -18.73 17.83 28.32
CA GLU A 312 -18.65 16.38 28.31
C GLU A 312 -18.00 15.91 27.00
N GLU A 313 -18.42 16.41 25.83
CA GLU A 313 -17.76 16.13 24.55
C GLU A 313 -16.30 16.59 24.56
N GLU A 314 -16.04 17.83 24.98
CA GLU A 314 -14.71 18.46 25.04
C GLU A 314 -13.72 17.66 25.89
N SER A 315 -14.19 17.05 26.99
CA SER A 315 -13.35 16.24 27.90
C SER A 315 -12.90 14.90 27.32
N LEU A 316 -13.55 14.38 26.27
CA LEU A 316 -13.20 13.09 25.67
C LEU A 316 -11.86 13.16 24.92
N TYR A 317 -11.59 14.28 24.25
CA TYR A 317 -10.41 14.47 23.39
C TYR A 317 -9.08 14.48 24.16
N ASP A 318 -9.09 14.86 25.43
CA ASP A 318 -7.87 15.01 26.24
C ASP A 318 -7.17 13.66 26.46
N GLY A 319 -7.94 12.60 26.73
CA GLY A 319 -7.42 11.25 27.02
C GLY A 319 -7.00 10.41 25.81
N ILE A 320 -7.36 10.83 24.59
CA ILE A 320 -7.07 10.09 23.35
C ILE A 320 -5.55 10.00 23.09
N SER A 321 -5.06 8.85 22.67
CA SER A 321 -3.66 8.63 22.29
C SER A 321 -3.41 9.09 20.85
N PHE A 322 -3.09 10.36 20.69
CA PHE A 322 -2.82 10.99 19.40
C PHE A 322 -1.88 12.18 19.57
N THR A 323 -0.94 12.35 18.64
CA THR A 323 0.08 13.40 18.63
C THR A 323 0.14 14.09 17.27
N MET A 324 0.89 15.20 17.19
CA MET A 324 1.13 15.88 15.92
C MET A 324 2.01 15.04 14.97
N ASP A 325 2.94 14.23 15.47
CA ASP A 325 3.76 13.38 14.61
C ASP A 325 2.97 12.19 14.02
N ASP A 326 1.90 11.69 14.68
CA ASP A 326 0.99 10.69 14.09
C ASP A 326 0.32 11.21 12.81
N ILE A 327 -0.18 12.46 12.83
CA ILE A 327 -0.80 13.07 11.64
C ILE A 327 0.25 13.50 10.61
N PHE A 328 1.43 13.96 11.02
CA PHE A 328 2.52 14.24 10.07
C PHE A 328 3.01 12.96 9.35
N GLN A 329 3.09 11.82 10.05
CA GLN A 329 3.38 10.53 9.43
C GLN A 329 2.27 10.09 8.48
N SER A 330 1.00 10.29 8.85
CA SER A 330 -0.15 9.91 8.04
C SER A 330 -0.35 10.80 6.81
N LEU A 331 0.07 12.08 6.86
CA LEU A 331 0.08 13.02 5.73
C LEU A 331 1.35 12.94 4.86
N GLY A 332 2.45 12.39 5.39
CA GLY A 332 3.77 12.49 4.79
C GLY A 332 4.37 13.91 4.79
N SER A 333 3.78 14.85 5.53
CA SER A 333 4.10 16.29 5.49
C SER A 333 3.87 16.97 6.85
N LYS A 334 4.17 18.27 6.94
CA LYS A 334 3.75 19.13 8.07
C LYS A 334 2.76 20.21 7.65
N THR A 335 1.81 19.87 6.78
CA THR A 335 0.80 20.79 6.22
C THR A 335 -0.57 20.62 6.90
N THR A 336 -0.62 20.68 8.23
CA THR A 336 -1.86 20.66 9.01
C THR A 336 -2.48 22.07 9.08
N ILE A 337 -3.82 22.14 9.14
CA ILE A 337 -4.57 23.40 9.29
C ILE A 337 -4.56 23.91 10.74
N HIS A 338 -4.38 23.02 11.71
CA HIS A 338 -4.30 23.33 13.13
C HIS A 338 -3.00 22.79 13.71
N ASP A 339 -2.48 23.45 14.75
CA ASP A 339 -1.25 23.07 15.46
C ASP A 339 -1.51 22.28 16.76
N ASP A 340 -2.76 22.20 17.21
CA ASP A 340 -3.15 21.48 18.43
C ASP A 340 -3.89 20.16 18.16
N LYS A 341 -3.61 19.17 19.00
CA LYS A 341 -4.23 17.84 19.02
C LYS A 341 -5.76 17.89 19.08
N LYS A 342 -6.33 18.64 20.03
CA LYS A 342 -7.79 18.74 20.25
C LYS A 342 -8.46 19.39 19.04
N ASP A 343 -7.89 20.46 18.50
CA ASP A 343 -8.40 21.12 17.31
C ASP A 343 -8.37 20.19 16.08
N ILE A 344 -7.27 19.46 15.84
CA ILE A 344 -7.23 18.45 14.76
C ILE A 344 -8.30 17.36 14.96
N LEU A 345 -8.47 16.82 16.16
CA LEU A 345 -9.48 15.77 16.39
C LEU A 345 -10.90 16.31 16.20
N MET A 346 -11.21 17.51 16.70
CA MET A 346 -12.52 18.14 16.50
C MET A 346 -12.75 18.49 15.02
N ALA A 347 -11.73 18.98 14.32
CA ALA A 347 -11.75 19.26 12.88
C ALA A 347 -11.69 17.99 12.00
N ARG A 348 -11.41 16.81 12.56
CA ARG A 348 -11.54 15.49 11.90
C ARG A 348 -12.87 14.80 12.20
N TRP A 349 -13.53 15.09 13.33
CA TRP A 349 -14.65 14.28 13.82
C TRP A 349 -15.99 15.02 13.93
N ARG A 350 -15.99 16.30 14.35
CA ARG A 350 -17.17 16.96 14.91
C ARG A 350 -17.52 18.33 14.33
N TYR A 351 -16.61 18.96 13.60
CA TYR A 351 -16.93 20.05 12.68
C TYR A 351 -17.10 19.53 11.25
N PRO A 352 -17.83 20.22 10.36
CA PRO A 352 -17.89 19.86 8.94
C PRO A 352 -16.59 20.26 8.23
N SER A 353 -16.35 19.67 7.05
CA SER A 353 -15.22 20.04 6.18
C SER A 353 -15.63 19.99 4.71
N LEU A 354 -15.08 20.88 3.88
CA LEU A 354 -15.31 20.92 2.43
C LEU A 354 -14.02 20.63 1.68
N SER A 355 -14.07 19.73 0.70
CA SER A 355 -12.93 19.38 -0.15
C SER A 355 -13.32 19.50 -1.63
N VAL A 356 -12.46 20.12 -2.44
CA VAL A 356 -12.59 20.21 -3.89
C VAL A 356 -11.73 19.11 -4.52
N HIS A 357 -12.32 18.30 -5.38
CA HIS A 357 -11.74 17.03 -5.84
C HIS A 357 -11.14 17.10 -7.24
N GLY A 358 -11.66 17.97 -8.11
CA GLY A 358 -11.17 18.11 -9.48
C GLY A 358 -12.19 18.73 -10.44
N ILE A 359 -11.83 18.76 -11.72
CA ILE A 359 -12.64 19.31 -12.82
C ILE A 359 -12.67 18.31 -13.98
N GLU A 360 -13.87 17.81 -14.29
CA GLU A 360 -14.14 16.99 -15.48
C GLU A 360 -14.38 17.87 -16.71
N GLY A 361 -14.10 17.37 -17.92
CA GLY A 361 -14.25 18.10 -19.19
C GLY A 361 -13.08 19.04 -19.54
N ALA A 362 -12.19 19.33 -18.57
CA ALA A 362 -10.96 20.07 -18.79
C ALA A 362 -9.80 19.18 -19.27
N PHE A 363 -8.69 19.80 -19.66
CA PHE A 363 -7.44 19.08 -19.93
C PHE A 363 -6.72 18.71 -18.62
N GLY A 364 -6.88 17.46 -18.18
CA GLY A 364 -6.20 16.90 -16.99
C GLY A 364 -5.02 15.96 -17.31
N GLY A 365 -4.59 15.87 -18.57
CA GLY A 365 -3.46 15.03 -18.98
C GLY A 365 -2.10 15.72 -18.82
N PRO A 366 -0.98 14.96 -18.87
CA PRO A 366 0.36 15.54 -18.85
C PRO A 366 0.67 16.33 -20.13
N GLY A 367 1.53 17.34 -20.02
CA GLY A 367 1.95 18.21 -21.13
C GLY A 367 1.13 19.50 -21.20
N ALA A 368 0.85 19.98 -22.41
CA ALA A 368 0.11 21.23 -22.65
C ALA A 368 -0.87 21.11 -23.82
N LYS A 369 -2.10 21.63 -23.64
CA LYS A 369 -3.14 21.72 -24.67
C LYS A 369 -3.71 23.15 -24.69
N THR A 370 -3.55 23.87 -25.80
CA THR A 370 -4.03 25.27 -25.97
C THR A 370 -5.53 25.34 -26.27
N VAL A 371 -6.34 24.99 -25.27
CA VAL A 371 -7.80 24.85 -25.40
C VAL A 371 -8.58 25.64 -24.34
N ILE A 372 -9.74 26.16 -24.74
CA ILE A 372 -10.81 26.61 -23.84
C ILE A 372 -11.88 25.50 -23.86
N PRO A 373 -12.08 24.77 -22.76
CA PRO A 373 -13.10 23.71 -22.68
C PRO A 373 -14.52 24.22 -22.90
N ALA A 374 -15.33 23.47 -23.65
CA ALA A 374 -16.73 23.80 -23.95
C ALA A 374 -17.67 23.73 -22.74
N LYS A 375 -17.45 22.70 -21.93
CA LYS A 375 -18.23 22.33 -20.75
C LYS A 375 -17.26 21.73 -19.73
N VAL A 376 -17.43 22.11 -18.47
CA VAL A 376 -16.63 21.61 -17.35
C VAL A 376 -17.52 21.30 -16.15
N VAL A 377 -17.17 20.27 -15.37
CA VAL A 377 -17.90 19.89 -14.16
C VAL A 377 -16.93 19.83 -12.99
N GLY A 378 -17.01 20.84 -12.11
CA GLY A 378 -16.23 20.88 -10.88
C GLY A 378 -16.87 20.01 -9.80
N LYS A 379 -16.05 19.20 -9.14
CA LYS A 379 -16.49 18.23 -8.12
C LYS A 379 -15.99 18.64 -6.75
N PHE A 380 -16.87 18.65 -5.76
CA PHE A 380 -16.53 18.93 -4.36
C PHE A 380 -17.50 18.21 -3.42
N SER A 381 -17.13 18.01 -2.16
CA SER A 381 -18.04 17.43 -1.16
C SER A 381 -17.94 18.14 0.19
N ILE A 382 -19.06 18.14 0.93
CA ILE A 382 -19.10 18.51 2.34
C ILE A 382 -19.24 17.23 3.16
N ARG A 383 -18.29 16.95 4.07
CA ARG A 383 -18.47 15.93 5.09
C ARG A 383 -19.30 16.53 6.23
N SER A 384 -20.47 15.95 6.51
CA SER A 384 -21.46 16.49 7.43
C SER A 384 -21.37 15.88 8.84
N VAL A 385 -21.88 16.58 9.84
CA VAL A 385 -21.78 16.24 11.28
C VAL A 385 -23.11 16.53 12.01
N PRO A 386 -23.36 15.97 13.20
CA PRO A 386 -24.50 16.36 14.04
C PRO A 386 -24.58 17.90 14.21
N ASP A 387 -25.71 18.57 14.01
CA ASP A 387 -27.06 18.07 13.66
C ASP A 387 -27.47 18.47 12.22
N MET A 388 -26.50 18.47 11.29
CA MET A 388 -26.71 18.88 9.90
C MET A 388 -27.77 18.05 9.20
N ASP A 389 -28.71 18.75 8.56
CA ASP A 389 -29.76 18.15 7.74
C ASP A 389 -29.37 18.20 6.26
N ILE A 390 -29.63 17.11 5.52
CA ILE A 390 -29.26 16.99 4.11
C ILE A 390 -29.99 18.02 3.24
N ALA A 391 -31.29 18.22 3.47
CA ALA A 391 -32.11 19.12 2.64
C ALA A 391 -31.72 20.59 2.85
N LYS A 392 -31.51 21.02 4.10
CA LYS A 392 -30.97 22.35 4.43
C LYS A 392 -29.57 22.56 3.88
N THR A 393 -28.66 21.59 4.08
CA THR A 393 -27.27 21.65 3.60
C THR A 393 -27.22 21.81 2.08
N ASN A 394 -27.97 20.98 1.34
CA ASN A 394 -28.10 21.11 -0.11
C ASN A 394 -28.67 22.48 -0.52
N SER A 395 -29.70 22.97 0.18
CA SER A 395 -30.32 24.28 -0.09
C SER A 395 -29.35 25.45 0.11
N CYS A 396 -28.53 25.42 1.16
CA CYS A 396 -27.47 26.40 1.41
C CYS A 396 -26.40 26.36 0.30
N VAL A 397 -25.96 25.17 -0.09
CA VAL A 397 -24.95 24.97 -1.14
C VAL A 397 -25.45 25.48 -2.50
N TYR A 398 -26.65 25.08 -2.94
CA TYR A 398 -27.20 25.46 -4.23
C TYR A 398 -27.36 26.98 -4.33
N LYS A 399 -28.02 27.59 -3.35
CA LYS A 399 -28.20 29.04 -3.26
C LYS A 399 -26.87 29.78 -3.32
N TYR A 400 -25.86 29.33 -2.58
CA TYR A 400 -24.56 30.01 -2.57
C TYR A 400 -23.85 29.91 -3.91
N VAL A 401 -23.82 28.73 -4.53
CA VAL A 401 -23.22 28.52 -5.86
C VAL A 401 -23.92 29.36 -6.93
N GLU A 402 -25.24 29.44 -6.90
CA GLU A 402 -26.06 30.31 -7.76
C GLU A 402 -25.74 31.80 -7.54
N GLU A 403 -25.71 32.26 -6.28
CA GLU A 403 -25.35 33.64 -5.94
C GLU A 403 -23.92 34.00 -6.36
N GLN A 404 -22.96 33.09 -6.23
CA GLN A 404 -21.57 33.34 -6.63
C GLN A 404 -21.42 33.37 -8.16
N PHE A 405 -22.07 32.46 -8.89
CA PHE A 405 -22.08 32.47 -10.35
C PHE A 405 -22.75 33.74 -10.90
N ALA A 406 -23.88 34.17 -10.31
CA ALA A 406 -24.59 35.38 -10.71
C ALA A 406 -23.73 36.67 -10.60
N LYS A 407 -22.84 36.75 -9.61
CA LYS A 407 -21.91 37.89 -9.44
C LYS A 407 -20.91 38.02 -10.60
N LEU A 408 -20.59 36.93 -11.30
CA LEU A 408 -19.66 36.91 -12.43
C LEU A 408 -20.23 37.63 -13.67
N LYS A 409 -21.56 37.71 -13.79
CA LYS A 409 -22.26 38.23 -14.99
C LYS A 409 -21.83 37.53 -16.28
N SER A 410 -21.56 36.22 -16.18
CA SER A 410 -21.25 35.37 -17.33
C SER A 410 -22.50 35.11 -18.18
N LYS A 411 -22.30 34.88 -19.47
CA LYS A 411 -23.32 34.37 -20.41
C LYS A 411 -23.34 32.84 -20.48
N ASN A 412 -22.38 32.17 -19.83
CA ASN A 412 -22.35 30.72 -19.71
C ASN A 412 -23.55 30.22 -18.88
N THR A 413 -23.98 28.99 -19.11
CA THR A 413 -24.98 28.32 -18.27
C THR A 413 -24.28 27.59 -17.12
N MET A 414 -24.93 27.54 -15.96
CA MET A 414 -24.45 26.81 -14.79
C MET A 414 -25.57 25.96 -14.21
N LYS A 415 -25.24 24.74 -13.77
CA LYS A 415 -26.12 23.85 -13.01
C LYS A 415 -25.36 23.25 -11.83
N VAL A 416 -25.88 23.44 -10.62
CA VAL A 416 -25.39 22.79 -9.40
C VAL A 416 -26.36 21.68 -8.97
N PHE A 417 -25.82 20.53 -8.53
CA PHE A 417 -26.61 19.41 -8.03
C PHE A 417 -25.76 18.50 -7.14
N ALA A 418 -26.38 17.81 -6.19
CA ALA A 418 -25.76 16.69 -5.47
C ALA A 418 -25.73 15.43 -6.35
N GLN A 419 -24.65 14.66 -6.28
CA GLN A 419 -24.55 13.32 -6.88
C GLN A 419 -25.08 12.26 -5.90
N HIS A 420 -24.60 12.28 -4.65
CA HIS A 420 -25.06 11.42 -3.57
C HIS A 420 -25.03 12.17 -2.23
N THR A 421 -25.82 11.72 -1.25
CA THR A 421 -25.85 12.29 0.11
C THR A 421 -26.06 11.23 1.18
N GLY A 422 -25.03 10.91 1.95
CA GLY A 422 -25.10 10.09 3.17
C GLY A 422 -25.21 10.96 4.43
N LYS A 423 -26.07 10.57 5.38
CA LYS A 423 -26.20 11.24 6.69
C LYS A 423 -25.06 10.80 7.62
N TRP A 424 -24.74 11.64 8.60
CA TRP A 424 -23.82 11.28 9.69
C TRP A 424 -24.42 10.21 10.61
N TRP A 425 -23.56 9.51 11.35
CA TRP A 425 -23.95 8.48 12.32
C TRP A 425 -23.21 8.68 13.65
N ALA A 426 -23.89 8.40 14.77
CA ALA A 426 -23.28 8.41 16.10
C ALA A 426 -24.10 7.52 17.06
N ALA A 427 -23.45 6.49 17.61
CA ALA A 427 -24.02 5.60 18.61
C ALA A 427 -23.49 5.87 20.02
N SER A 428 -24.08 5.22 21.03
CA SER A 428 -23.64 5.34 22.42
C SER A 428 -22.55 4.31 22.76
N PRO A 429 -21.29 4.73 23.04
CA PRO A 429 -20.21 3.81 23.42
C PRO A 429 -20.43 3.14 24.79
N LYS A 430 -21.49 3.50 25.52
CA LYS A 430 -21.92 2.81 26.76
C LYS A 430 -22.61 1.46 26.49
N HIS A 431 -22.93 1.11 25.24
CA HIS A 431 -23.67 -0.12 24.93
C HIS A 431 -22.82 -1.39 25.15
N TRP A 432 -23.46 -2.51 25.48
CA TRP A 432 -22.75 -3.76 25.83
C TRP A 432 -21.94 -4.34 24.66
N ASN A 433 -22.32 -4.05 23.41
CA ASN A 433 -21.56 -4.39 22.21
C ASN A 433 -20.14 -3.79 22.24
N PHE A 434 -20.03 -2.50 22.57
CA PHE A 434 -18.76 -1.82 22.78
C PHE A 434 -17.97 -2.37 23.99
N SER A 435 -18.67 -2.79 25.06
CA SER A 435 -18.02 -3.45 26.22
C SER A 435 -17.37 -4.79 25.83
N ALA A 436 -18.03 -5.60 24.99
CA ALA A 436 -17.48 -6.84 24.47
C ALA A 436 -16.24 -6.59 23.59
N ALA A 437 -16.32 -5.62 22.68
CA ALA A 437 -15.21 -5.23 21.80
C ALA A 437 -14.02 -4.62 22.56
N ALA A 438 -14.27 -3.81 23.59
CA ALA A 438 -13.20 -3.25 24.43
C ALA A 438 -12.40 -4.34 25.15
N LYS A 439 -13.08 -5.38 25.65
CA LYS A 439 -12.42 -6.55 26.28
C LYS A 439 -11.67 -7.41 25.29
N ALA A 440 -12.22 -7.62 24.09
CA ALA A 440 -11.52 -8.32 23.01
C ALA A 440 -10.23 -7.58 22.61
N THR A 441 -10.30 -6.26 22.51
CA THR A 441 -9.16 -5.40 22.20
C THR A 441 -8.12 -5.43 23.32
N GLU A 442 -8.53 -5.28 24.58
CA GLU A 442 -7.62 -5.36 25.74
C GLU A 442 -6.98 -6.77 25.87
N ARG A 443 -7.68 -7.83 25.45
CA ARG A 443 -7.19 -9.23 25.49
C ARG A 443 -6.17 -9.58 24.39
N VAL A 444 -6.24 -8.91 23.23
CA VAL A 444 -5.31 -9.10 22.10
C VAL A 444 -4.13 -8.14 22.19
N TRP A 445 -4.41 -6.85 22.37
CA TRP A 445 -3.40 -5.79 22.28
C TRP A 445 -2.79 -5.40 23.64
N GLY A 446 -3.30 -5.93 24.76
CA GLY A 446 -2.81 -5.63 26.11
C GLY A 446 -3.10 -4.22 26.61
N VAL A 447 -3.84 -3.42 25.82
CA VAL A 447 -4.19 -2.03 26.11
C VAL A 447 -5.66 -1.78 25.84
N LYS A 448 -6.27 -0.87 26.60
CA LYS A 448 -7.65 -0.42 26.35
C LYS A 448 -7.71 0.43 25.09
N PRO A 449 -8.68 0.22 24.19
CA PRO A 449 -8.85 1.09 23.03
C PRO A 449 -9.23 2.51 23.43
N ASP A 450 -8.94 3.45 22.55
CA ASP A 450 -9.65 4.74 22.56
C ASP A 450 -11.01 4.62 21.88
N PHE A 451 -11.97 5.39 22.38
CA PHE A 451 -13.28 5.54 21.75
C PHE A 451 -13.23 6.73 20.80
N THR A 452 -13.32 6.44 19.50
CA THR A 452 -13.06 7.39 18.42
C THR A 452 -14.33 7.77 17.68
N ARG A 453 -14.34 8.96 17.11
CA ARG A 453 -15.16 9.26 15.93
C ARG A 453 -14.25 9.25 14.70
N GLU A 454 -14.82 9.44 13.52
CA GLU A 454 -14.06 9.31 12.28
C GLU A 454 -14.55 10.27 11.20
N GLY A 455 -13.61 10.71 10.35
CA GLY A 455 -13.85 11.73 9.33
C GLY A 455 -14.40 11.20 8.01
N GLY A 456 -14.33 9.88 7.81
CA GLY A 456 -14.97 9.15 6.72
C GLY A 456 -16.47 9.00 6.91
N SER A 457 -17.10 8.22 6.03
CA SER A 457 -18.54 7.95 6.00
C SER A 457 -18.74 6.55 5.47
N ILE A 458 -19.55 5.74 6.17
CA ILE A 458 -20.01 4.42 5.74
C ILE A 458 -21.55 4.49 5.86
N PRO A 459 -22.28 4.87 4.80
CA PRO A 459 -23.68 5.31 4.90
C PRO A 459 -24.60 4.28 5.55
N VAL A 460 -24.31 3.00 5.33
CA VAL A 460 -25.11 1.85 5.80
C VAL A 460 -25.20 1.74 7.33
N THR A 461 -24.27 2.35 8.08
CA THR A 461 -24.28 2.34 9.56
C THR A 461 -25.60 2.84 10.13
N LEU A 462 -26.09 3.97 9.63
CA LEU A 462 -27.37 4.51 10.06
C LEU A 462 -28.54 3.63 9.61
N THR A 463 -28.49 3.11 8.38
CA THR A 463 -29.55 2.26 7.82
C THR A 463 -29.71 0.96 8.61
N PHE A 464 -28.62 0.31 9.01
CA PHE A 464 -28.69 -0.85 9.90
C PHE A 464 -29.27 -0.48 11.27
N GLU A 465 -28.84 0.62 11.90
CA GLU A 465 -29.32 1.01 13.23
C GLU A 465 -30.82 1.40 13.20
N GLU A 466 -31.26 2.19 12.21
CA GLU A 466 -32.65 2.60 12.04
C GLU A 466 -33.57 1.43 11.61
N ALA A 467 -33.12 0.55 10.69
CA ALA A 467 -33.97 -0.53 10.16
C ALA A 467 -34.07 -1.76 11.09
N THR A 468 -32.97 -2.14 11.75
CA THR A 468 -32.94 -3.31 12.66
C THR A 468 -33.29 -2.95 14.10
N GLY A 469 -33.12 -1.68 14.49
CA GLY A 469 -33.24 -1.23 15.89
C GLY A 469 -32.14 -1.78 16.80
N LYS A 470 -31.03 -2.25 16.24
CA LYS A 470 -29.89 -2.84 16.97
C LYS A 470 -28.70 -1.88 16.92
N ASN A 471 -27.91 -1.87 17.98
CA ASN A 471 -26.73 -1.01 18.03
C ASN A 471 -25.63 -1.48 17.06
N VAL A 472 -25.09 -0.52 16.31
CA VAL A 472 -23.92 -0.67 15.44
C VAL A 472 -22.61 -0.34 16.19
N LEU A 473 -21.55 -1.04 15.84
CA LEU A 473 -20.16 -0.86 16.33
C LEU A 473 -19.23 -0.85 15.12
N LEU A 474 -18.24 0.04 15.10
CA LEU A 474 -17.07 -0.07 14.22
C LEU A 474 -15.85 -0.56 15.00
N LEU A 475 -15.25 -1.64 14.51
CA LEU A 475 -14.12 -2.36 15.11
C LEU A 475 -12.93 -2.33 14.13
N PRO A 476 -12.16 -1.23 14.06
CA PRO A 476 -11.16 -1.02 13.02
C PRO A 476 -10.00 -2.02 13.06
N MET A 477 -9.68 -2.56 11.89
CA MET A 477 -8.49 -3.40 11.67
C MET A 477 -7.31 -2.57 11.14
N GLY A 478 -7.56 -1.60 10.25
CA GLY A 478 -6.52 -0.82 9.58
C GLY A 478 -5.77 0.16 10.50
N SER A 479 -4.62 0.61 10.05
CA SER A 479 -3.71 1.59 10.67
C SER A 479 -3.90 2.98 10.06
N SER A 480 -3.59 4.06 10.79
CA SER A 480 -3.73 5.45 10.27
C SER A 480 -2.88 5.77 9.04
N THR A 481 -1.96 4.87 8.68
CA THR A 481 -1.00 5.01 7.58
C THR A 481 -1.29 4.04 6.42
N ASP A 482 -2.46 3.40 6.39
CA ASP A 482 -2.76 2.33 5.44
C ASP A 482 -3.14 2.79 4.02
N GLY A 483 -3.43 4.09 3.82
CA GLY A 483 -3.48 4.67 2.47
C GLY A 483 -4.73 4.32 1.65
N ALA A 484 -5.84 4.04 2.33
CA ALA A 484 -7.19 3.95 1.77
C ALA A 484 -7.49 5.03 0.71
N HIS A 485 -8.19 4.66 -0.36
CA HIS A 485 -8.41 5.45 -1.59
C HIS A 485 -7.14 6.04 -2.28
N SER A 486 -5.93 5.83 -1.77
CA SER A 486 -4.68 6.46 -2.25
C SER A 486 -3.81 5.48 -3.06
N ILE A 487 -2.60 5.93 -3.42
CA ILE A 487 -1.51 5.11 -3.95
C ILE A 487 -0.79 4.35 -2.83
N ASN A 488 -0.30 3.16 -3.14
CA ASN A 488 0.44 2.31 -2.18
C ASN A 488 -0.37 1.98 -0.92
N GLU A 489 -1.68 1.78 -1.09
CA GLU A 489 -2.53 1.22 -0.04
C GLU A 489 -1.94 -0.10 0.47
N LYS A 490 -1.99 -0.31 1.78
CA LYS A 490 -1.46 -1.49 2.45
C LYS A 490 -2.38 -1.91 3.60
N LEU A 491 -2.26 -3.16 4.02
CA LEU A 491 -2.62 -3.57 5.37
C LEU A 491 -1.38 -4.16 6.05
N ASP A 492 -1.06 -3.72 7.25
CA ASP A 492 0.08 -4.29 7.98
C ASP A 492 -0.25 -5.73 8.42
N LYS A 493 0.68 -6.68 8.22
CA LYS A 493 0.50 -8.09 8.61
C LYS A 493 0.21 -8.23 10.12
N ARG A 494 0.77 -7.34 10.95
CA ARG A 494 0.43 -7.19 12.38
C ARG A 494 -1.07 -7.00 12.53
N ASN A 495 -1.62 -5.98 11.87
CA ASN A 495 -3.03 -5.61 11.91
C ASN A 495 -3.94 -6.69 11.33
N TYR A 496 -3.58 -7.36 10.24
CA TYR A 496 -4.41 -8.44 9.66
C TYR A 496 -4.49 -9.70 10.55
N ILE A 497 -3.36 -10.13 11.11
CA ILE A 497 -3.29 -11.37 11.92
C ILE A 497 -3.82 -11.13 13.34
N GLU A 498 -3.39 -10.06 14.02
CA GLU A 498 -3.95 -9.69 15.33
C GLU A 498 -5.40 -9.19 15.20
N GLY A 499 -5.78 -8.60 14.06
CA GLY A 499 -7.16 -8.28 13.70
C GLY A 499 -8.02 -9.54 13.60
N THR A 500 -7.55 -10.59 12.92
CA THR A 500 -8.23 -11.89 12.90
C THR A 500 -8.39 -12.47 14.32
N LYS A 501 -7.40 -12.28 15.21
CA LYS A 501 -7.54 -12.64 16.64
C LYS A 501 -8.60 -11.79 17.35
N LEU A 502 -8.61 -10.47 17.11
CA LEU A 502 -9.55 -9.51 17.68
C LEU A 502 -10.99 -9.80 17.27
N LEU A 503 -11.28 -10.00 15.98
CA LEU A 503 -12.61 -10.33 15.48
C LEU A 503 -13.12 -11.63 16.14
N GLY A 504 -12.32 -12.69 16.18
CA GLY A 504 -12.69 -13.93 16.86
C GLY A 504 -12.87 -13.78 18.37
N ALA A 505 -12.00 -13.04 19.05
CA ALA A 505 -12.13 -12.76 20.49
C ALA A 505 -13.39 -11.95 20.80
N TYR A 506 -13.74 -10.98 19.96
CA TYR A 506 -14.97 -10.21 20.05
C TYR A 506 -16.20 -11.13 20.05
N LEU A 507 -16.26 -12.17 19.21
CA LEU A 507 -17.37 -13.12 19.22
C LEU A 507 -17.52 -13.88 20.56
N HIS A 508 -16.40 -14.24 21.21
CA HIS A 508 -16.43 -14.89 22.54
C HIS A 508 -16.94 -13.96 23.63
N TYR A 509 -16.45 -12.72 23.69
CA TYR A 509 -16.96 -11.72 24.64
C TYR A 509 -18.42 -11.33 24.33
N PHE A 510 -18.79 -11.24 23.04
CA PHE A 510 -20.14 -10.91 22.57
C PHE A 510 -21.18 -11.94 23.02
N ALA A 511 -20.84 -13.23 22.99
CA ALA A 511 -21.71 -14.30 23.48
C ALA A 511 -21.96 -14.20 25.01
N GLN A 512 -20.99 -13.71 25.78
CA GLN A 512 -21.02 -13.72 27.25
C GLN A 512 -21.47 -12.39 27.88
N GLU A 513 -21.32 -11.25 27.20
CA GLU A 513 -21.48 -9.94 27.83
C GLU A 513 -22.93 -9.69 28.31
N PRO A 514 -23.17 -9.26 29.56
CA PRO A 514 -24.53 -9.04 30.04
C PRO A 514 -25.26 -7.92 29.28
N GLN A 515 -26.39 -8.24 28.64
CA GLN A 515 -27.28 -7.27 27.97
C GLN A 515 -27.97 -6.28 28.94
N THR A 516 -27.66 -6.34 30.24
CA THR A 516 -28.23 -5.46 31.27
C THR A 516 -27.71 -4.03 31.10
N VAL A 517 -28.50 -3.19 30.45
CA VAL A 517 -28.31 -1.73 30.46
C VAL A 517 -28.26 -1.25 31.91
N ARG A 518 -27.09 -0.77 32.36
CA ARG A 518 -27.03 0.12 33.53
C ARG A 518 -27.73 1.40 33.12
N GLY A 519 -28.86 1.70 33.77
CA GLY A 519 -29.82 2.70 33.29
C GLY A 519 -29.19 4.08 33.11
N ASP A 520 -29.21 4.54 31.86
CA ASP A 520 -29.19 5.94 31.45
C ASP A 520 -30.25 6.10 30.34
N GLU A 521 -30.61 7.35 30.06
CA GLU A 521 -31.87 7.72 29.43
C GLU A 521 -32.04 7.22 27.98
N ARG A 522 -33.28 6.79 27.65
CA ARG A 522 -33.70 6.66 26.25
C ARG A 522 -33.91 8.06 25.68
N VAL A 523 -32.97 8.55 24.87
CA VAL A 523 -33.14 9.79 24.09
C VAL A 523 -34.15 9.54 22.97
N PHE A 524 -35.43 9.54 23.31
CA PHE A 524 -36.49 9.70 22.31
C PHE A 524 -36.49 11.16 21.87
N ILE A 525 -36.17 11.42 20.60
CA ILE A 525 -36.29 12.75 19.99
C ILE A 525 -37.78 13.03 19.77
N ILE A 526 -38.47 13.49 20.82
CA ILE A 526 -39.86 13.93 20.76
C ILE A 526 -39.88 15.43 20.47
N THR A 527 -40.20 15.78 19.22
CA THR A 527 -40.31 17.18 18.79
C THR A 527 -41.64 17.79 19.21
N THR A 528 -41.64 18.64 20.25
CA THR A 528 -42.74 19.58 20.51
C THR A 528 -42.19 20.94 20.99
N PRO A 529 -42.72 22.08 20.48
CA PRO A 529 -42.16 23.39 20.75
C PRO A 529 -42.73 24.03 22.03
N ILE A 530 -41.87 24.72 22.78
CA ILE A 530 -42.28 25.67 23.83
C ILE A 530 -41.56 26.99 23.60
N ALA A 531 -42.30 28.09 23.56
CA ALA A 531 -41.77 29.45 23.43
C ALA A 531 -42.07 30.26 24.68
N HIS A 532 -41.09 31.04 25.18
CA HIS A 532 -41.29 32.47 25.46
C HIS A 532 -40.06 33.25 25.98
N ARG A 533 -40.00 34.52 25.57
CA ARG A 533 -39.53 35.72 26.30
C ARG A 533 -38.12 35.73 26.92
N VAL A 534 -37.20 36.25 26.11
CA VAL A 534 -36.35 37.44 26.40
C VAL A 534 -36.55 38.12 27.77
N SER A 535 -35.45 38.33 28.50
CA SER A 535 -35.23 39.57 29.25
C SER A 535 -33.79 40.07 29.03
N ARG A 536 -33.55 41.39 29.18
CA ARG A 536 -32.25 42.02 28.88
C ARG A 536 -31.45 42.32 30.15
N ARG A 537 -30.12 42.25 30.06
CA ARG A 537 -29.19 43.24 30.64
C ARG A 537 -27.89 43.30 29.82
N ARG A 538 -27.04 44.30 30.10
CA ARG A 538 -26.05 44.89 29.17
C ARG A 538 -24.89 45.49 29.97
N TRP A 539 -23.75 45.74 29.30
CA TRP A 539 -22.56 46.47 29.77
C TRP A 539 -21.62 45.63 30.67
N LEU A 540 -20.29 45.83 30.66
CA LEU A 540 -19.40 46.66 29.82
C LEU A 540 -18.00 46.00 29.75
N ALA A 541 -17.09 46.54 28.94
CA ALA A 541 -15.71 46.04 28.79
C ALA A 541 -14.70 47.12 29.23
N GLU A 542 -13.45 46.72 29.51
CA GLU A 542 -12.23 47.41 29.06
C GLU A 542 -10.96 46.52 29.25
N PRO A 543 -9.85 46.77 28.51
CA PRO A 543 -8.65 45.90 28.49
C PRO A 543 -7.40 46.52 29.16
N VAL A 544 -6.31 45.75 29.26
CA VAL A 544 -4.95 46.20 29.68
C VAL A 544 -3.89 45.64 28.71
N LEU A 545 -2.75 46.32 28.56
CA LEU A 545 -1.72 46.12 27.52
C LEU A 545 -0.31 45.83 28.06
N SER A 546 0.53 45.24 27.18
CA SER A 546 2.01 45.30 27.15
C SER A 546 2.82 44.52 28.23
N PRO A 547 4.16 44.32 28.05
CA PRO A 547 5.01 44.57 26.87
C PRO A 547 5.91 43.38 26.42
N TYR A 548 6.67 43.60 25.33
CA TYR A 548 7.73 42.73 24.77
C TYR A 548 8.99 42.63 25.64
N ASN A 549 9.88 41.65 25.35
CA ASN A 549 11.33 41.84 25.45
C ASN A 549 12.14 40.98 24.42
N THR A 550 13.47 41.12 24.39
CA THR A 550 14.33 40.92 23.20
C THR A 550 15.14 39.60 23.09
N TYR A 551 15.71 39.38 21.90
CA TYR A 551 16.65 38.31 21.52
C TYR A 551 18.10 38.55 22.02
N GLU A 552 18.86 37.46 22.18
CA GLU A 552 20.34 37.46 22.20
C GLU A 552 20.90 36.21 21.49
N SER A 553 22.21 36.18 21.15
CA SER A 553 22.80 35.19 20.21
C SER A 553 24.06 34.49 20.74
N LYS A 554 24.29 33.20 20.38
CA LYS A 554 25.53 32.46 20.69
C LYS A 554 25.96 31.45 19.61
N SER A 555 27.17 31.68 19.08
CA SER A 555 28.21 30.73 18.60
C SER A 555 27.86 29.32 18.07
N GLN A 556 28.31 29.02 16.85
CA GLN A 556 28.50 27.65 16.33
C GLN A 556 29.78 26.96 16.85
N PRO A 557 29.80 25.62 16.88
CA PRO A 557 31.03 24.81 16.78
C PRO A 557 31.07 23.88 15.56
N THR A 558 32.20 23.91 14.83
CA THR A 558 32.83 22.86 13.98
C THR A 558 31.97 21.75 13.35
N MET A 559 32.02 21.63 12.01
CA MET A 559 31.40 20.51 11.27
C MET A 559 32.03 19.16 11.60
N SER A 560 31.22 18.24 12.14
CA SER A 560 31.41 16.79 11.96
C SER A 560 30.90 16.39 10.57
N SER A 561 31.58 15.45 9.90
CA SER A 561 31.18 14.98 8.57
C SER A 561 29.94 14.08 8.64
N THR A 562 28.75 14.67 8.51
CA THR A 562 27.50 13.92 8.35
C THR A 562 27.61 12.97 7.15
N PRO A 563 27.32 11.65 7.30
CA PRO A 563 27.35 10.73 6.16
C PRO A 563 26.39 11.18 5.06
N LEU A 564 26.89 11.29 3.82
CA LEU A 564 26.08 11.67 2.66
C LEU A 564 25.00 10.63 2.40
N ARG A 565 23.76 10.95 2.80
CA ARG A 565 22.59 10.07 2.67
C ARG A 565 22.26 9.85 1.19
N ARG A 566 22.58 8.66 0.70
CA ARG A 566 22.04 8.07 -0.53
C ARG A 566 20.72 7.37 -0.20
N ALA A 567 19.79 7.37 -1.15
CA ALA A 567 18.71 6.38 -1.13
C ALA A 567 19.26 4.99 -1.44
N ALA A 568 18.55 3.93 -1.05
CA ALA A 568 18.93 2.56 -1.43
C ALA A 568 18.86 2.38 -2.96
N PRO A 569 19.67 1.49 -3.57
CA PRO A 569 19.47 1.10 -4.97
C PRO A 569 18.09 0.48 -5.18
N LEU A 570 17.46 0.77 -6.32
CA LEU A 570 16.27 0.05 -6.76
C LEU A 570 16.71 -1.25 -7.43
N ILE A 571 16.16 -2.40 -7.01
CA ILE A 571 16.58 -3.73 -7.48
C ILE A 571 15.41 -4.42 -8.18
N PHE A 572 15.61 -4.78 -9.45
CA PHE A 572 14.69 -5.60 -10.23
C PHE A 572 15.28 -7.02 -10.30
N PRO A 573 14.68 -8.03 -9.67
CA PRO A 573 15.18 -9.40 -9.73
C PRO A 573 15.13 -9.94 -11.17
N ALA A 574 15.99 -10.91 -11.47
CA ALA A 574 15.88 -11.68 -12.70
C ALA A 574 14.51 -12.38 -12.76
N ARG A 575 13.90 -12.44 -13.96
CA ARG A 575 12.60 -13.09 -14.18
C ARG A 575 12.72 -14.62 -14.21
N GLY A 576 13.87 -15.12 -14.63
CA GLY A 576 14.28 -16.51 -14.57
C GLY A 576 15.35 -16.73 -13.50
N LYS A 577 16.21 -17.75 -13.71
CA LYS A 577 17.36 -18.00 -12.85
C LYS A 577 18.36 -16.84 -12.99
N HIS A 578 18.66 -16.14 -11.91
CA HIS A 578 19.69 -15.09 -11.88
C HIS A 578 21.07 -15.68 -12.24
N THR A 579 21.69 -15.18 -13.33
CA THR A 579 23.06 -15.57 -13.74
C THR A 579 23.94 -14.39 -14.22
N ALA A 580 23.40 -13.17 -14.20
CA ALA A 580 24.09 -11.93 -14.57
C ALA A 580 23.44 -10.72 -13.91
N THR A 581 24.18 -9.63 -13.79
CA THR A 581 23.67 -8.37 -13.21
C THR A 581 24.05 -7.16 -14.05
N VAL A 582 23.11 -6.24 -14.22
CA VAL A 582 23.32 -4.93 -14.86
C VAL A 582 23.17 -3.85 -13.80
N PHE A 583 24.19 -3.00 -13.63
CA PHE A 583 24.05 -1.75 -12.89
C PHE A 583 23.71 -0.61 -13.86
N PHE A 584 22.70 0.21 -13.56
CA PHE A 584 22.33 1.36 -14.39
C PHE A 584 22.15 2.66 -13.58
N CYS A 585 23.03 3.65 -13.81
CA CYS A 585 23.03 4.93 -13.11
C CYS A 585 22.27 6.03 -13.89
N HIS A 586 21.40 6.74 -13.19
CA HIS A 586 20.59 7.84 -13.70
C HIS A 586 21.41 9.12 -14.00
N GLY A 587 20.78 10.08 -14.70
CA GLY A 587 21.38 11.38 -15.01
C GLY A 587 21.45 12.35 -13.82
N LEU A 588 22.00 13.55 -14.05
CA LEU A 588 22.01 14.65 -13.08
C LEU A 588 20.58 15.06 -12.71
N GLY A 589 20.28 15.21 -11.41
CA GLY A 589 18.97 15.65 -10.91
C GLY A 589 17.87 14.58 -10.91
N ASP A 590 18.10 13.47 -11.62
CA ASP A 590 17.20 12.31 -11.74
C ASP A 590 17.41 11.31 -10.57
N THR A 591 16.71 10.18 -10.58
CA THR A 591 16.85 9.10 -9.57
C THR A 591 16.80 7.72 -10.22
N ALA A 592 17.11 6.67 -9.44
CA ALA A 592 16.89 5.29 -9.85
C ALA A 592 15.43 4.98 -10.25
N ALA A 593 14.45 5.74 -9.74
CA ALA A 593 13.05 5.57 -10.11
C ALA A 593 12.76 6.08 -11.54
N GLY A 594 13.46 7.12 -12.03
CA GLY A 594 13.29 7.63 -13.40
C GLY A 594 13.64 6.58 -14.47
N TRP A 595 14.64 5.74 -14.19
CA TRP A 595 15.11 4.68 -15.09
C TRP A 595 14.40 3.33 -14.91
N SER A 596 13.42 3.25 -14.00
CA SER A 596 12.59 2.05 -13.80
C SER A 596 11.90 1.58 -15.08
N ASN A 597 11.36 2.52 -15.88
CA ASN A 597 10.67 2.22 -17.14
C ASN A 597 11.60 1.60 -18.20
N ALA A 598 12.86 2.04 -18.29
CA ALA A 598 13.84 1.46 -19.20
C ALA A 598 14.17 0.00 -18.80
N VAL A 599 14.28 -0.27 -17.50
CA VAL A 599 14.52 -1.62 -16.99
C VAL A 599 13.29 -2.52 -17.12
N GLN A 600 12.07 -2.01 -16.90
CA GLN A 600 10.84 -2.74 -17.21
C GLN A 600 10.72 -3.05 -18.71
N PHE A 601 11.17 -2.14 -19.58
CA PHE A 601 11.22 -2.37 -21.02
C PHE A 601 12.20 -3.51 -21.36
N TRP A 602 13.44 -3.46 -20.86
CA TRP A 602 14.42 -4.55 -21.02
C TRP A 602 13.91 -5.88 -20.46
N GLN A 603 13.25 -5.87 -19.30
CA GLN A 603 12.70 -7.08 -18.70
C GLN A 603 11.50 -7.69 -19.46
N ARG A 604 10.93 -7.01 -20.47
CA ARG A 604 9.96 -7.63 -21.40
C ARG A 604 10.63 -8.55 -22.42
N ASP A 605 11.91 -8.31 -22.72
CA ASP A 605 12.71 -9.15 -23.62
C ASP A 605 13.19 -10.43 -22.91
N ARG A 606 12.67 -11.58 -23.33
CA ARG A 606 13.01 -12.89 -22.76
C ARG A 606 14.49 -13.27 -22.95
N ARG A 607 15.22 -12.62 -23.86
CA ARG A 607 16.70 -12.76 -23.96
C ARG A 607 17.40 -12.33 -22.68
N LEU A 608 16.74 -11.50 -21.85
CA LEU A 608 17.28 -10.88 -20.65
C LEU A 608 16.69 -11.45 -19.35
N ASP A 609 15.87 -12.52 -19.41
CA ASP A 609 15.18 -13.08 -18.24
C ASP A 609 16.12 -13.51 -17.10
N GLU A 610 17.37 -13.90 -17.38
CA GLU A 610 18.38 -14.28 -16.37
C GLU A 610 19.13 -13.09 -15.72
N ILE A 611 18.83 -11.86 -16.16
CA ILE A 611 19.53 -10.64 -15.74
C ILE A 611 18.78 -9.95 -14.59
N LYS A 612 19.47 -9.74 -13.47
CA LYS A 612 19.04 -8.84 -12.40
C LYS A 612 19.49 -7.41 -12.75
N PHE A 613 18.65 -6.41 -12.53
CA PHE A 613 19.02 -5.01 -12.73
C PHE A 613 19.09 -4.30 -11.37
N ILE A 614 20.13 -3.51 -11.15
CA ILE A 614 20.34 -2.68 -9.96
C ILE A 614 20.50 -1.23 -10.44
N LEU A 615 19.70 -0.32 -9.92
CA LEU A 615 19.73 1.09 -10.27
C LEU A 615 20.18 1.87 -9.03
N PRO A 616 21.48 2.23 -8.92
CA PRO A 616 21.99 2.94 -7.75
C PRO A 616 21.48 4.39 -7.73
N ASN A 617 21.34 4.96 -6.54
CA ASN A 617 20.98 6.37 -6.37
C ASN A 617 22.20 7.22 -6.03
N ALA A 618 22.31 8.38 -6.68
CA ALA A 618 23.27 9.41 -6.31
C ALA A 618 22.94 10.00 -4.93
N PRO A 619 23.93 10.50 -4.17
CA PRO A 619 23.67 11.31 -2.98
C PRO A 619 23.10 12.67 -3.38
N ILE A 620 22.32 13.28 -2.47
CA ILE A 620 21.94 14.69 -2.60
C ILE A 620 23.16 15.56 -2.28
N ARG A 621 23.58 16.40 -3.23
CA ARG A 621 24.68 17.38 -3.07
C ARG A 621 24.30 18.71 -3.74
N PRO A 622 24.91 19.85 -3.36
CA PRO A 622 24.77 21.08 -4.13
C PRO A 622 25.43 20.92 -5.50
N VAL A 623 24.89 21.59 -6.52
CA VAL A 623 25.41 21.53 -7.90
C VAL A 623 25.67 22.93 -8.42
N MET A 624 26.94 23.30 -8.64
CA MET A 624 27.38 24.65 -9.03
C MET A 624 26.75 25.13 -10.35
N LEU A 625 26.71 24.27 -11.37
CA LEU A 625 26.02 24.49 -12.65
C LEU A 625 24.56 24.95 -12.47
N ASN A 626 23.89 24.39 -11.45
CA ASN A 626 22.51 24.69 -11.11
C ASN A 626 22.40 25.69 -9.94
N GLY A 627 23.34 26.63 -9.85
CA GLY A 627 23.34 27.71 -8.86
C GLY A 627 23.53 27.26 -7.40
N GLY A 628 24.09 26.07 -7.19
CA GLY A 628 24.22 25.45 -5.86
C GLY A 628 22.97 24.72 -5.36
N MET A 629 21.93 24.55 -6.19
CA MET A 629 20.72 23.80 -5.81
C MET A 629 21.06 22.37 -5.38
N LEU A 630 20.43 21.91 -4.28
CA LEU A 630 20.57 20.55 -3.76
C LEU A 630 19.76 19.56 -4.61
N MET A 631 20.42 18.57 -5.21
CA MET A 631 19.78 17.54 -6.03
C MET A 631 20.62 16.25 -6.07
N PRO A 632 20.08 15.12 -6.57
CA PRO A 632 20.88 13.92 -6.82
C PRO A 632 21.98 14.21 -7.84
N ALA A 633 23.24 14.05 -7.45
CA ALA A 633 24.38 14.15 -8.37
C ALA A 633 25.53 13.24 -7.95
N TRP A 634 26.13 12.57 -8.93
CA TRP A 634 27.28 11.68 -8.75
C TRP A 634 28.54 12.46 -8.38
N PHE A 635 28.69 13.65 -8.95
CA PHE A 635 29.76 14.61 -8.72
C PHE A 635 29.24 16.01 -9.05
N ASP A 636 29.82 17.04 -8.46
CA ASP A 636 29.51 18.43 -8.79
C ASP A 636 30.15 18.83 -10.14
N MET A 637 29.45 19.70 -10.87
CA MET A 637 29.85 20.24 -12.17
C MET A 637 29.58 21.74 -12.19
N ASN A 638 30.49 22.50 -12.80
CA ASN A 638 30.42 23.97 -12.93
C ASN A 638 30.03 24.41 -14.35
N GLY A 639 29.84 23.48 -15.29
CA GLY A 639 29.46 23.78 -16.68
C GLY A 639 28.95 22.55 -17.43
N LEU A 640 28.33 22.80 -18.59
CA LEU A 640 27.82 21.78 -19.50
C LEU A 640 28.73 21.56 -20.71
N TYR A 641 28.67 20.35 -21.27
CA TYR A 641 29.39 19.96 -22.47
C TYR A 641 28.61 20.30 -23.75
N THR A 642 28.08 21.53 -23.83
CA THR A 642 27.24 22.01 -24.94
C THR A 642 28.00 22.27 -26.25
N SER A 643 29.34 22.15 -26.25
CA SER A 643 30.16 22.36 -27.43
C SER A 643 31.34 21.37 -27.50
N PRO A 644 31.90 21.09 -28.70
CA PRO A 644 33.10 20.25 -28.84
C PRO A 644 34.31 20.82 -28.05
N ASN A 645 34.35 22.14 -27.94
CA ASN A 645 35.41 22.92 -27.33
C ASN A 645 35.21 23.12 -25.81
N SER A 646 34.16 22.56 -25.20
CA SER A 646 33.95 22.64 -23.76
C SER A 646 35.07 21.89 -23.02
N ASP A 647 35.85 22.62 -22.22
CA ASP A 647 36.96 22.08 -21.44
C ASP A 647 36.43 21.22 -20.28
N TYR A 648 36.87 19.95 -20.22
CA TYR A 648 36.49 19.04 -19.15
C TYR A 648 36.94 19.54 -17.78
N GLN A 649 38.14 20.14 -17.70
CA GLN A 649 38.71 20.66 -16.47
C GLN A 649 38.02 21.96 -15.99
N LEU A 650 37.15 22.56 -16.80
CA LEU A 650 36.28 23.66 -16.35
C LEU A 650 34.83 23.19 -16.07
N CYS A 651 34.36 22.15 -16.77
CA CYS A 651 33.04 21.56 -16.52
C CYS A 651 32.97 20.72 -15.24
N CYS A 652 34.00 19.92 -14.92
CA CYS A 652 33.93 18.89 -13.87
C CYS A 652 35.23 18.83 -13.03
N LEU A 653 35.31 19.67 -12.00
CA LEU A 653 36.45 19.70 -11.04
C LEU A 653 36.24 18.88 -9.75
N ASP A 654 35.06 18.28 -9.54
CA ASP A 654 34.77 17.51 -8.32
C ASP A 654 35.43 16.13 -8.33
N VAL A 655 36.76 16.11 -8.24
CA VAL A 655 37.57 14.89 -8.07
C VAL A 655 37.16 14.14 -6.81
N ALA A 656 36.79 14.85 -5.74
CA ALA A 656 36.40 14.25 -4.46
C ALA A 656 35.09 13.45 -4.58
N GLY A 657 34.02 14.06 -5.11
CA GLY A 657 32.75 13.38 -5.37
C GLY A 657 32.82 12.34 -6.47
N THR A 658 33.67 12.56 -7.49
CA THR A 658 33.91 11.54 -8.51
C THR A 658 34.55 10.29 -7.89
N ASN A 659 35.59 10.45 -7.06
CA ASN A 659 36.19 9.36 -6.29
C ASN A 659 35.15 8.66 -5.39
N GLU A 660 34.36 9.44 -4.63
CA GLU A 660 33.33 8.96 -3.70
C GLU A 660 32.27 8.09 -4.41
N SER A 661 31.81 8.53 -5.59
CA SER A 661 30.86 7.78 -6.41
C SER A 661 31.52 6.57 -7.11
N HIS A 662 32.80 6.65 -7.49
CA HIS A 662 33.59 5.49 -7.93
C HIS A 662 33.69 4.42 -6.85
N GLU A 663 33.95 4.82 -5.60
CA GLU A 663 34.08 3.92 -4.45
C GLU A 663 32.72 3.31 -4.07
N TYR A 664 31.64 4.10 -4.12
CA TYR A 664 30.28 3.59 -3.95
C TYR A 664 29.91 2.55 -5.02
N MET A 665 30.15 2.83 -6.30
CA MET A 665 29.92 1.87 -7.39
C MET A 665 30.77 0.61 -7.22
N ARG A 666 32.05 0.76 -6.83
CA ARG A 666 32.95 -0.36 -6.53
C ARG A 666 32.44 -1.20 -5.35
N SER A 667 31.88 -0.60 -4.30
CA SER A 667 31.29 -1.33 -3.18
C SER A 667 30.18 -2.24 -3.66
N ILE A 668 29.13 -1.68 -4.28
CA ILE A 668 27.95 -2.45 -4.66
C ILE A 668 28.24 -3.52 -5.72
N ILE A 669 29.26 -3.33 -6.57
CA ILE A 669 29.76 -4.37 -7.47
C ILE A 669 30.47 -5.49 -6.69
N ASN A 670 31.29 -5.17 -5.69
CA ASN A 670 31.93 -6.18 -4.83
C ASN A 670 30.90 -6.94 -3.98
N ASP A 671 29.86 -6.25 -3.48
CA ASP A 671 28.76 -6.85 -2.73
C ASP A 671 27.98 -7.84 -3.61
N GLU A 672 27.73 -7.48 -4.86
CA GLU A 672 27.08 -8.32 -5.88
C GLU A 672 27.93 -9.55 -6.29
N ILE A 673 29.26 -9.39 -6.36
CA ILE A 673 30.19 -10.50 -6.58
C ILE A 673 30.21 -11.43 -5.35
N SER A 674 30.18 -10.86 -4.14
CA SER A 674 30.12 -11.61 -2.88
C SER A 674 28.79 -12.37 -2.71
N ALA A 675 27.70 -11.86 -3.31
CA ALA A 675 26.42 -12.55 -3.43
C ALA A 675 26.42 -13.68 -4.48
N GLY A 676 27.50 -13.86 -5.24
CA GLY A 676 27.73 -15.01 -6.12
C GLY A 676 27.66 -14.72 -7.63
N THR A 677 27.49 -13.46 -8.06
CA THR A 677 27.51 -13.11 -9.48
C THR A 677 28.95 -12.99 -9.99
N PRO A 678 29.40 -13.78 -10.99
CA PRO A 678 30.73 -13.63 -11.57
C PRO A 678 30.94 -12.22 -12.14
N SER A 679 32.13 -11.63 -11.97
CA SER A 679 32.38 -10.27 -12.46
C SER A 679 32.32 -10.18 -14.00
N ASP A 680 32.68 -11.26 -14.70
CA ASP A 680 32.49 -11.42 -16.15
C ASP A 680 31.02 -11.68 -16.57
N ARG A 681 30.08 -11.57 -15.61
CA ARG A 681 28.63 -11.50 -15.81
C ARG A 681 28.02 -10.21 -15.25
N ILE A 682 28.84 -9.19 -14.96
CA ILE A 682 28.38 -7.86 -14.56
C ILE A 682 28.63 -6.85 -15.68
N VAL A 683 27.56 -6.22 -16.17
CA VAL A 683 27.61 -5.03 -17.03
C VAL A 683 27.30 -3.80 -16.16
N ILE A 684 27.97 -2.68 -16.40
CA ILE A 684 27.62 -1.41 -15.73
C ILE A 684 27.43 -0.29 -16.75
N GLY A 685 26.44 0.58 -16.53
CA GLY A 685 26.14 1.66 -17.44
C GLY A 685 25.29 2.76 -16.85
N GLY A 686 24.87 3.71 -17.68
CA GLY A 686 24.03 4.81 -17.23
C GLY A 686 23.66 5.79 -18.35
N PHE A 687 23.02 6.89 -17.95
CA PHE A 687 22.67 8.02 -18.80
C PHE A 687 23.32 9.32 -18.29
N SER A 688 23.74 10.21 -19.21
CA SER A 688 24.26 11.55 -18.89
C SER A 688 25.39 11.48 -17.84
N GLN A 689 25.31 12.23 -16.74
CA GLN A 689 26.31 12.18 -15.66
C GLN A 689 26.56 10.75 -15.12
N GLY A 690 25.53 9.90 -15.05
CA GLY A 690 25.64 8.49 -14.65
C GLY A 690 26.33 7.62 -15.70
N ALA A 691 26.19 7.94 -16.99
CA ALA A 691 26.94 7.31 -18.08
C ALA A 691 28.43 7.59 -17.93
N CYS A 692 28.80 8.87 -17.72
CA CYS A 692 30.19 9.29 -17.55
C CYS A 692 30.85 8.56 -16.37
N LEU A 693 30.14 8.50 -15.22
CA LEU A 693 30.59 7.70 -14.07
C LEU A 693 30.77 6.22 -14.44
N CYS A 694 29.77 5.56 -15.02
CA CYS A 694 29.81 4.12 -15.20
C CYS A 694 30.81 3.66 -16.27
N VAL A 695 30.98 4.42 -17.36
CA VAL A 695 32.00 4.12 -18.37
C VAL A 695 33.41 4.31 -17.80
N ALA A 696 33.66 5.38 -17.03
CA ALA A 696 34.92 5.58 -16.32
C ALA A 696 35.18 4.48 -15.26
N CYS A 697 34.17 4.11 -14.47
CA CYS A 697 34.20 2.99 -13.52
C CYS A 697 34.60 1.68 -14.19
N ALA A 698 33.99 1.35 -15.34
CA ALA A 698 34.25 0.08 -16.00
C ALA A 698 35.67 0.04 -16.58
N CYS A 699 36.08 1.12 -17.24
CA CYS A 699 37.40 1.24 -17.84
C CYS A 699 38.52 1.27 -16.78
N ALA A 700 38.33 1.94 -15.64
CA ALA A 700 39.30 1.98 -14.54
C ALA A 700 39.17 0.81 -13.53
N SER A 701 38.30 -0.17 -13.79
CA SER A 701 38.06 -1.29 -12.87
C SER A 701 39.24 -2.26 -12.81
N PRO A 702 39.80 -2.56 -11.63
CA PRO A 702 40.88 -3.55 -11.46
C PRO A 702 40.37 -5.01 -11.52
N ILE A 703 39.10 -5.22 -11.85
CA ILE A 703 38.50 -6.54 -12.11
C ILE A 703 37.86 -6.55 -13.49
N LYS A 704 37.88 -7.74 -14.12
CA LYS A 704 37.27 -7.95 -15.43
C LYS A 704 35.75 -7.86 -15.33
N LEU A 705 35.14 -7.01 -16.14
CA LEU A 705 33.69 -6.86 -16.26
C LEU A 705 33.18 -7.43 -17.59
N ALA A 706 31.87 -7.66 -17.69
CA ALA A 706 31.25 -8.24 -18.89
C ALA A 706 31.11 -7.22 -20.03
N GLY A 707 30.84 -5.95 -19.71
CA GLY A 707 30.57 -4.88 -20.68
C GLY A 707 30.24 -3.54 -20.01
N ALA A 708 30.18 -2.47 -20.80
CA ALA A 708 29.69 -1.16 -20.36
C ALA A 708 28.72 -0.49 -21.33
N VAL A 709 27.81 0.35 -20.81
CA VAL A 709 26.81 1.11 -21.58
C VAL A 709 26.84 2.59 -21.17
N GLY A 710 27.01 3.51 -22.12
CA GLY A 710 26.91 4.95 -21.87
C GLY A 710 25.95 5.63 -22.83
N LEU A 711 24.82 6.12 -22.32
CA LEU A 711 23.84 6.90 -23.10
C LEU A 711 24.06 8.39 -22.84
N SER A 712 24.22 9.21 -23.89
CA SER A 712 24.72 10.59 -23.83
C SER A 712 25.96 10.73 -22.93
N CYS A 713 27.10 10.22 -23.37
CA CYS A 713 28.28 10.01 -22.52
C CYS A 713 29.51 10.85 -22.93
N VAL A 714 30.12 11.58 -21.98
CA VAL A 714 31.33 12.40 -22.19
C VAL A 714 32.44 11.98 -21.23
N VAL A 715 33.43 11.24 -21.75
CA VAL A 715 34.58 10.65 -21.04
C VAL A 715 35.81 10.89 -21.91
N LYS A 716 36.64 11.89 -21.56
CA LYS A 716 37.78 12.33 -22.38
C LYS A 716 39.00 12.75 -21.54
N GLU A 717 40.08 13.10 -22.23
CA GLU A 717 41.32 13.63 -21.64
C GLU A 717 41.05 14.82 -20.69
N GLY A 718 41.78 14.84 -19.57
CA GLY A 718 41.61 15.78 -18.45
C GLY A 718 40.66 15.30 -17.35
N MET A 719 39.98 14.16 -17.50
CA MET A 719 39.01 13.68 -16.51
C MET A 719 39.63 13.00 -15.26
N PRO A 720 38.92 12.98 -14.12
CA PRO A 720 39.26 12.12 -12.99
C PRO A 720 39.47 10.66 -13.44
N HIS A 721 40.49 10.01 -12.88
CA HIS A 721 40.89 8.64 -13.21
C HIS A 721 41.35 8.37 -14.66
N GLU A 722 41.57 9.38 -15.51
CA GLU A 722 42.10 9.19 -16.88
C GLU A 722 43.27 8.20 -16.94
N LYS A 723 44.29 8.38 -16.08
CA LYS A 723 45.45 7.48 -16.04
C LYS A 723 45.05 6.03 -15.75
N ARG A 724 44.07 5.77 -14.88
CA ARG A 724 43.57 4.41 -14.63
C ARG A 724 42.83 3.82 -15.84
N VAL A 725 42.18 4.66 -16.66
CA VAL A 725 41.53 4.22 -17.91
C VAL A 725 42.57 3.89 -18.99
N ARG A 726 43.61 4.71 -19.13
CA ARG A 726 44.74 4.47 -20.06
C ARG A 726 45.59 3.26 -19.65
N ASP A 727 45.92 3.11 -18.36
CA ASP A 727 46.85 2.09 -17.86
C ASP A 727 46.19 0.73 -17.55
N ASN A 728 44.86 0.58 -17.60
CA ASN A 728 44.19 -0.70 -17.27
C ASN A 728 44.06 -1.64 -18.46
N ASP A 729 44.90 -2.68 -18.51
CA ASP A 729 44.87 -3.71 -19.56
C ASP A 729 43.74 -4.74 -19.40
N ILE A 730 43.15 -4.88 -18.21
CA ILE A 730 42.20 -5.96 -17.89
C ILE A 730 40.91 -5.87 -18.73
N ASN A 731 40.44 -4.64 -19.01
CA ASN A 731 39.15 -4.40 -19.69
C ASN A 731 39.31 -3.88 -21.14
N LYS A 732 40.50 -3.90 -21.76
CA LYS A 732 40.70 -3.41 -23.15
C LYS A 732 39.87 -4.16 -24.21
N THR A 733 39.47 -5.40 -23.94
CA THR A 733 38.66 -6.26 -24.81
C THR A 733 37.20 -6.40 -24.33
N MET A 734 36.81 -5.60 -23.33
CA MET A 734 35.43 -5.49 -22.87
C MET A 734 34.57 -4.77 -23.93
N PRO A 735 33.35 -5.25 -24.24
CA PRO A 735 32.37 -4.52 -25.04
C PRO A 735 31.98 -3.19 -24.38
N ILE A 736 31.97 -2.10 -25.15
CA ILE A 736 31.45 -0.81 -24.71
C ILE A 736 30.45 -0.31 -25.75
N PHE A 737 29.21 -0.05 -25.33
CA PHE A 737 28.17 0.57 -26.14
C PHE A 737 28.02 2.05 -25.76
N LEU A 738 28.04 2.92 -26.76
CA LEU A 738 27.81 4.36 -26.61
C LEU A 738 26.61 4.76 -27.48
N GLY A 739 25.55 5.25 -26.85
CA GLY A 739 24.37 5.82 -27.52
C GLY A 739 24.36 7.34 -27.38
N HIS A 740 24.02 8.08 -28.45
CA HIS A 740 23.97 9.54 -28.40
C HIS A 740 23.00 10.14 -29.42
N GLY A 741 22.17 11.10 -28.98
CA GLY A 741 21.24 11.82 -29.86
C GLY A 741 21.87 12.96 -30.65
N ASP A 742 21.50 13.12 -31.93
CA ASP A 742 22.02 14.20 -32.81
C ASP A 742 21.34 15.57 -32.62
N LYS A 743 20.48 15.69 -31.61
CA LYS A 743 19.90 16.94 -31.10
C LYS A 743 20.14 17.13 -29.60
N ASP A 744 21.00 16.33 -28.96
CA ASP A 744 21.40 16.55 -27.57
C ASP A 744 22.13 17.90 -27.43
N ARG A 745 21.49 18.85 -26.72
CA ARG A 745 22.00 20.22 -26.49
C ARG A 745 22.64 20.40 -25.12
N VAL A 746 22.60 19.37 -24.27
CA VAL A 746 23.15 19.36 -22.91
C VAL A 746 24.55 18.76 -22.94
N LEU A 747 24.69 17.63 -23.62
CA LEU A 747 25.95 16.97 -23.96
C LEU A 747 26.00 16.84 -25.49
N CYS A 748 26.73 17.72 -26.18
CA CYS A 748 26.78 17.70 -27.64
C CYS A 748 27.28 16.35 -28.18
N ILE A 749 26.82 15.96 -29.38
CA ILE A 749 27.17 14.67 -29.97
C ILE A 749 28.68 14.55 -30.29
N GLU A 750 29.37 15.67 -30.49
CA GLU A 750 30.83 15.71 -30.60
C GLU A 750 31.52 15.32 -29.28
N GLY A 751 30.89 15.55 -28.13
CA GLY A 751 31.32 15.01 -26.84
C GLY A 751 31.23 13.49 -26.79
N GLY A 752 30.16 12.91 -27.32
CA GLY A 752 30.02 11.45 -27.49
C GLY A 752 31.06 10.84 -28.44
N LYS A 753 31.30 11.52 -29.57
CA LYS A 753 32.34 11.12 -30.54
C LYS A 753 33.75 11.28 -29.97
N ALA A 754 33.99 12.28 -29.12
CA ALA A 754 35.23 12.41 -28.35
C ALA A 754 35.41 11.26 -27.34
N THR A 755 34.35 10.77 -26.71
CA THR A 755 34.39 9.56 -25.86
C THR A 755 34.82 8.34 -26.65
N GLU A 756 34.22 8.09 -27.82
CA GLU A 756 34.62 6.98 -28.68
C GLU A 756 36.11 7.06 -29.08
N ALA A 757 36.55 8.24 -29.53
CA ALA A 757 37.93 8.50 -29.93
C ALA A 757 38.92 8.34 -28.77
N PHE A 758 38.60 8.86 -27.59
CA PHE A 758 39.43 8.74 -26.38
C PHE A 758 39.57 7.27 -25.93
N LEU A 759 38.48 6.50 -25.91
CA LEU A 759 38.52 5.09 -25.53
C LEU A 759 39.30 4.25 -26.56
N LYS A 760 39.05 4.43 -27.87
CA LYS A 760 39.81 3.73 -28.92
C LYS A 760 41.30 4.11 -28.89
N GLY A 761 41.61 5.39 -28.72
CA GLY A 761 43.00 5.89 -28.54
C GLY A 761 43.66 5.42 -27.23
N SER A 762 42.87 5.04 -26.23
CA SER A 762 43.32 4.42 -24.97
C SER A 762 43.34 2.88 -25.03
N GLY A 763 43.25 2.29 -26.22
CA GLY A 763 43.41 0.85 -26.46
C GLY A 763 42.16 -0.01 -26.28
N TYR A 764 40.97 0.57 -26.08
CA TYR A 764 39.72 -0.21 -25.97
C TYR A 764 39.26 -0.64 -27.37
N THR A 765 39.33 -1.95 -27.64
CA THR A 765 39.20 -2.51 -29.00
C THR A 765 37.77 -2.81 -29.44
N ARG A 766 36.80 -2.78 -28.50
CA ARG A 766 35.39 -3.17 -28.74
C ARG A 766 34.40 -2.07 -28.34
N VAL A 767 34.69 -0.84 -28.76
CA VAL A 767 33.82 0.33 -28.57
C VAL A 767 32.92 0.54 -29.80
N THR A 768 31.62 0.50 -29.60
CA THR A 768 30.56 0.76 -30.58
C THR A 768 29.88 2.08 -30.25
N PHE A 769 29.82 3.01 -31.21
CA PHE A 769 29.06 4.27 -31.10
C PHE A 769 27.86 4.24 -32.06
N LYS A 770 26.65 4.50 -31.56
CA LYS A 770 25.43 4.67 -32.37
C LYS A 770 24.84 6.08 -32.16
N GLN A 771 24.60 6.76 -33.27
CA GLN A 771 23.93 8.06 -33.33
C GLN A 771 22.44 7.86 -33.63
N TYR A 772 21.55 8.48 -32.85
CA TYR A 772 20.10 8.51 -33.10
C TYR A 772 19.68 9.87 -33.62
N SER A 773 18.90 9.90 -34.71
CA SER A 773 18.52 11.17 -35.34
C SER A 773 17.26 11.77 -34.72
N GLY A 774 17.30 13.08 -34.47
CA GLY A 774 16.21 13.82 -33.81
C GLY A 774 16.13 13.64 -32.29
N LEU A 775 16.92 12.75 -31.69
CA LEU A 775 16.96 12.53 -30.24
C LEU A 775 17.67 13.71 -29.53
N GLU A 776 16.97 14.34 -28.58
CA GLU A 776 17.50 15.40 -27.71
C GLU A 776 18.19 14.79 -26.46
N HIS A 777 18.26 15.49 -25.32
CA HIS A 777 18.88 14.95 -24.09
C HIS A 777 17.92 14.00 -23.35
N SER A 778 17.62 12.86 -23.95
CA SER A 778 16.77 11.79 -23.43
C SER A 778 17.13 10.45 -24.10
N ALA A 779 16.50 9.36 -23.68
CA ALA A 779 16.54 8.08 -24.40
C ALA A 779 15.20 7.81 -25.12
N ASN A 780 15.26 7.14 -26.28
CA ASN A 780 14.08 6.69 -27.03
C ASN A 780 14.01 5.15 -27.08
N LEU A 781 12.92 4.61 -27.65
CA LEU A 781 12.73 3.16 -27.72
C LEU A 781 13.80 2.46 -28.59
N GLU A 782 14.26 3.07 -29.67
CA GLU A 782 15.34 2.50 -30.51
C GLU A 782 16.62 2.29 -29.70
N GLU A 783 17.06 3.34 -28.98
CA GLU A 783 18.25 3.27 -28.12
C GLU A 783 18.11 2.22 -27.01
N LEU A 784 16.92 2.07 -26.43
CA LEU A 784 16.65 1.02 -25.45
C LEU A 784 16.64 -0.39 -26.07
N GLU A 785 16.24 -0.56 -27.34
CA GLU A 785 16.28 -1.83 -28.07
C GLU A 785 17.71 -2.23 -28.49
N ASP A 786 18.56 -1.27 -28.85
CA ASP A 786 19.98 -1.52 -29.06
C ASP A 786 20.68 -1.91 -27.75
N VAL A 787 20.37 -1.24 -26.64
CA VAL A 787 20.89 -1.64 -25.32
C VAL A 787 20.39 -3.03 -24.94
N ALA A 788 19.11 -3.37 -25.16
CA ALA A 788 18.61 -4.72 -24.94
C ALA A 788 19.38 -5.78 -25.75
N THR A 789 19.69 -5.46 -27.02
CA THR A 789 20.42 -6.35 -27.92
C THR A 789 21.90 -6.46 -27.58
N PHE A 790 22.53 -5.38 -27.11
CA PHE A 790 23.87 -5.39 -26.54
C PHE A 790 23.94 -6.25 -25.27
N LEU A 791 22.97 -6.10 -24.36
CA LEU A 791 22.87 -6.90 -23.14
C LEU A 791 22.65 -8.39 -23.45
N ALA A 792 21.76 -8.73 -24.39
CA ALA A 792 21.53 -10.12 -24.80
C ALA A 792 22.79 -10.78 -25.39
N THR A 793 23.59 -10.00 -26.14
CA THR A 793 24.84 -10.46 -26.77
C THR A 793 25.99 -10.57 -25.77
N THR A 794 26.03 -9.70 -24.77
CA THR A 794 27.10 -9.62 -23.75
C THR A 794 26.84 -10.57 -22.57
N LEU A 795 25.57 -10.78 -22.21
CA LEU A 795 25.12 -11.59 -21.08
C LEU A 795 24.14 -12.71 -21.53
N PRO A 796 24.50 -13.57 -22.51
CA PRO A 796 23.59 -14.59 -23.02
C PRO A 796 23.09 -15.53 -21.90
N PRO A 797 21.84 -16.01 -21.94
CA PRO A 797 21.31 -16.95 -20.96
C PRO A 797 22.15 -18.23 -20.85
N LYS A 798 22.29 -18.78 -19.64
CA LYS A 798 23.04 -20.01 -19.36
C LYS A 798 22.13 -21.25 -19.23
N GLY A 799 20.87 -21.06 -18.88
CA GLY A 799 19.77 -22.02 -19.04
C GLY A 799 19.78 -23.25 -18.11
N HIS A 800 18.63 -23.92 -18.08
CA HIS A 800 18.51 -25.31 -17.61
C HIS A 800 17.61 -26.12 -18.54
N LEU A 801 17.96 -27.39 -18.71
CA LEU A 801 17.30 -28.35 -19.60
C LEU A 801 15.84 -28.60 -19.18
N TYR A 802 14.89 -28.12 -19.97
CA TYR A 802 13.48 -28.52 -19.84
C TYR A 802 13.28 -29.94 -20.40
N ARG A 803 13.03 -30.89 -19.51
CA ARG A 803 12.79 -32.30 -19.84
C ARG A 803 11.32 -32.50 -20.23
N THR A 804 11.03 -32.46 -21.52
CA THR A 804 9.66 -32.62 -22.04
C THR A 804 9.06 -33.98 -21.66
N THR A 805 7.92 -33.95 -20.98
CA THR A 805 7.09 -35.14 -20.74
C THR A 805 6.39 -35.55 -22.04
N LYS A 806 6.47 -36.83 -22.41
CA LYS A 806 5.78 -37.35 -23.60
C LYS A 806 4.27 -37.44 -23.35
N GLY A 807 3.52 -36.44 -23.79
CA GLY A 807 2.09 -36.56 -24.04
C GLY A 807 1.82 -37.33 -25.34
N THR A 808 0.86 -38.25 -25.33
CA THR A 808 0.48 -39.03 -26.51
C THR A 808 -0.62 -38.34 -27.31
N GLY A 809 -0.32 -37.91 -28.54
CA GLY A 809 -1.29 -37.35 -29.49
C GLY A 809 -0.73 -37.38 -30.93
N SER A 810 -1.59 -37.61 -31.92
CA SER A 810 -1.21 -37.73 -33.34
C SER A 810 -1.20 -36.36 -34.07
N PRO A 811 -0.42 -36.19 -35.15
CA PRO A 811 -0.15 -34.88 -35.74
C PRO A 811 -1.05 -34.53 -36.94
N SER A 812 -1.27 -33.22 -37.18
CA SER A 812 -1.67 -32.68 -38.48
C SER A 812 -1.40 -31.17 -38.59
N GLN A 813 -0.81 -30.75 -39.72
CA GLN A 813 -0.66 -29.37 -40.23
C GLN A 813 0.28 -28.44 -39.40
N SER A 814 1.41 -27.89 -39.89
CA SER A 814 1.77 -27.19 -41.15
C SER A 814 1.21 -25.76 -41.23
N TYR A 815 1.97 -24.68 -41.45
CA TYR A 815 3.39 -24.50 -41.86
C TYR A 815 4.03 -23.41 -40.95
N SER A 816 5.29 -22.94 -41.04
CA SER A 816 6.36 -23.00 -42.06
C SER A 816 7.75 -22.97 -41.39
N LEU A 817 8.84 -22.98 -42.17
CA LEU A 817 10.20 -22.62 -41.72
C LEU A 817 10.87 -21.69 -42.75
N VAL A 818 11.74 -20.78 -42.31
CA VAL A 818 12.72 -20.09 -43.17
C VAL A 818 14.09 -20.64 -42.81
N CYS A 819 14.80 -21.19 -43.80
CA CYS A 819 16.10 -21.83 -43.58
C CYS A 819 17.24 -20.81 -43.60
N TYR A 820 18.24 -21.04 -42.75
CA TYR A 820 19.64 -20.83 -43.11
C TYR A 820 20.39 -22.12 -42.82
N GLU A 821 21.05 -22.67 -43.84
CA GLU A 821 21.84 -23.90 -43.73
C GLU A 821 23.21 -23.60 -43.14
N THR A 822 23.68 -24.43 -42.20
CA THR A 822 25.10 -24.80 -42.10
C THR A 822 25.24 -26.06 -41.24
N GLU A 823 25.76 -27.13 -41.85
CA GLU A 823 26.01 -28.45 -41.25
C GLU A 823 27.39 -28.96 -41.74
N PRO A 824 28.02 -29.95 -41.09
CA PRO A 824 28.17 -30.12 -39.65
C PRO A 824 29.64 -30.47 -39.28
N LYS A 825 29.92 -30.71 -37.99
CA LYS A 825 30.78 -31.87 -37.58
C LYS A 825 30.79 -32.16 -36.07
N ASP A 826 30.16 -33.29 -35.76
CA ASP A 826 30.55 -34.36 -34.83
C ASP A 826 31.06 -34.02 -33.41
N VAL A 827 30.17 -33.90 -32.41
CA VAL A 827 29.60 -34.88 -31.42
C VAL A 827 30.44 -35.33 -30.21
N ASP A 828 29.70 -35.47 -29.10
CA ASP A 828 29.84 -36.35 -27.94
C ASP A 828 30.91 -36.11 -26.84
N LEU A 829 30.39 -35.67 -25.69
CA LEU A 829 30.79 -36.22 -24.39
C LEU A 829 29.56 -36.39 -23.48
N PHE A 830 29.25 -37.63 -23.08
CA PHE A 830 28.17 -37.93 -22.14
C PHE A 830 28.60 -37.68 -20.69
N ILE A 831 27.69 -37.12 -19.89
CA ILE A 831 27.82 -36.99 -18.42
C ILE A 831 26.76 -37.85 -17.74
N ILE A 832 27.17 -38.70 -16.80
CA ILE A 832 26.27 -39.42 -15.88
C ILE A 832 26.24 -38.66 -14.56
N ILE A 833 25.06 -38.22 -14.13
CA ILE A 833 24.80 -37.69 -12.78
C ILE A 833 23.70 -38.54 -12.13
N ALA A 834 23.98 -39.08 -10.95
CA ALA A 834 22.99 -39.67 -10.07
C ALA A 834 22.59 -38.64 -8.99
N LEU A 835 21.29 -38.51 -8.72
CA LEU A 835 20.76 -37.68 -7.64
C LEU A 835 20.36 -38.53 -6.43
N PRO A 836 20.65 -38.10 -5.18
CA PRO A 836 20.16 -38.75 -3.98
C PRO A 836 18.75 -38.27 -3.62
N GLY A 837 17.92 -39.17 -3.10
CA GLY A 837 16.61 -38.84 -2.52
C GLY A 837 16.14 -39.95 -1.58
N PHE A 838 16.06 -39.65 -0.27
CA PHE A 838 15.39 -40.51 0.70
C PHE A 838 13.91 -40.12 0.80
N PRO A 839 13.03 -41.08 1.11
CA PRO A 839 12.45 -41.05 2.45
C PRO A 839 12.51 -42.40 3.18
N ARG A 840 12.42 -42.37 4.52
CA ARG A 840 12.13 -43.55 5.36
C ARG A 840 10.61 -43.73 5.43
N PRO A 841 10.10 -44.98 5.49
CA PRO A 841 9.92 -45.59 6.83
C PRO A 841 10.11 -47.12 6.88
N THR A 842 10.71 -47.63 7.95
CA THR A 842 10.54 -49.03 8.40
C THR A 842 10.85 -49.18 9.89
N ARG A 843 9.97 -49.87 10.64
CA ARG A 843 10.31 -51.08 11.41
C ARG A 843 9.07 -51.67 12.09
N GLY A 844 8.90 -52.98 11.91
CA GLY A 844 7.88 -53.80 12.56
C GLY A 844 8.03 -55.25 12.10
N ILE A 845 7.63 -56.19 12.96
CA ILE A 845 7.67 -57.66 12.73
C ILE A 845 9.09 -58.26 12.76
N HIS A 846 9.16 -59.55 13.11
CA HIS A 846 10.30 -60.24 13.71
C HIS A 846 10.24 -61.74 13.32
N VAL A 847 11.37 -62.46 13.44
CA VAL A 847 11.46 -63.93 13.68
C VAL A 847 11.17 -64.93 12.52
N GLU A 848 12.27 -65.54 12.06
CA GLU A 848 12.53 -66.98 11.75
C GLU A 848 12.13 -67.72 10.44
N LYS A 849 13.14 -68.50 9.97
CA LYS A 849 13.11 -69.86 9.36
C LYS A 849 12.39 -70.04 7.99
N HIS A 850 12.86 -70.88 7.05
CA HIS A 850 13.89 -71.94 7.05
C HIS A 850 14.28 -72.31 5.59
N HIS A 851 15.41 -73.03 5.39
CA HIS A 851 15.79 -73.81 4.18
C HIS A 851 16.04 -73.03 2.85
N SER A 852 16.76 -73.58 1.85
CA SER A 852 18.19 -73.98 1.83
C SER A 852 18.60 -74.51 0.45
N ILE A 853 19.67 -73.92 -0.14
CA ILE A 853 20.68 -74.57 -1.02
C ILE A 853 20.21 -75.31 -2.29
N LYS A 854 20.60 -74.78 -3.46
CA LYS A 854 21.42 -75.45 -4.52
C LYS A 854 21.85 -74.36 -5.55
N GLN A 855 23.13 -74.20 -5.91
CA GLN A 855 23.94 -74.96 -6.89
C GLN A 855 23.42 -74.82 -8.33
N THR A 856 24.23 -74.58 -9.39
CA THR A 856 25.71 -74.64 -9.54
C THR A 856 26.19 -73.94 -10.83
N ALA A 857 27.46 -73.48 -10.88
CA ALA A 857 28.30 -73.28 -12.10
C ALA A 857 27.80 -72.24 -13.15
N SER A 858 28.56 -71.69 -14.12
CA SER A 858 30.01 -71.40 -14.36
C SER A 858 30.09 -70.48 -15.63
N MET A 859 31.20 -69.95 -16.17
CA MET A 859 32.65 -70.11 -15.99
C MET A 859 33.36 -68.71 -15.94
N THR A 860 34.60 -68.60 -16.47
CA THR A 860 35.53 -67.44 -16.50
C THR A 860 36.47 -67.59 -17.73
N PRO A 861 37.55 -66.79 -17.96
CA PRO A 861 37.82 -65.36 -17.75
C PRO A 861 38.39 -64.63 -19.02
N ASN A 862 38.65 -63.32 -18.92
CA ASN A 862 39.94 -62.67 -19.26
C ASN A 862 39.96 -61.25 -18.65
N HIS A 863 41.00 -60.79 -17.92
CA HIS A 863 42.40 -60.47 -18.29
C HIS A 863 42.47 -59.30 -19.30
N GLN A 864 43.16 -58.16 -19.08
CA GLN A 864 44.10 -57.65 -18.04
C GLN A 864 43.86 -56.12 -17.88
N LEU A 865 44.33 -55.29 -16.92
CA LEU A 865 44.97 -55.30 -15.57
C LEU A 865 44.81 -53.81 -15.04
N ILE A 866 45.28 -53.26 -13.90
CA ILE A 866 46.19 -53.61 -12.80
C ILE A 866 45.66 -53.02 -11.44
N HIS A 867 46.53 -52.56 -10.52
CA HIS A 867 46.26 -51.90 -9.22
C HIS A 867 47.50 -50.99 -8.86
N PRO A 868 47.60 -50.26 -7.72
CA PRO A 868 46.67 -50.00 -6.60
C PRO A 868 46.40 -48.45 -6.43
N ILE A 869 45.58 -47.85 -5.55
CA ILE A 869 45.30 -47.93 -4.08
C ILE A 869 46.53 -47.70 -3.17
N ILE A 870 46.55 -46.60 -2.38
CA ILE A 870 46.78 -46.59 -0.91
C ILE A 870 46.72 -45.16 -0.32
N HIS A 871 46.23 -45.09 0.93
CA HIS A 871 46.08 -44.03 1.95
C HIS A 871 46.68 -42.61 1.77
N VAL A 872 46.07 -41.47 2.20
CA VAL A 872 45.16 -41.07 3.33
C VAL A 872 45.89 -40.36 4.49
N MET A 873 45.25 -39.30 5.04
CA MET A 873 45.69 -38.36 6.12
C MET A 873 46.65 -37.23 5.69
N ARG A 874 46.62 -36.00 6.26
CA ARG A 874 45.70 -35.37 7.24
C ARG A 874 45.76 -33.82 7.19
N ARG A 875 44.61 -33.18 7.49
CA ARG A 875 44.38 -31.94 8.29
C ARG A 875 45.39 -30.76 8.30
N GLU A 876 44.86 -29.60 7.92
CA GLU A 876 44.78 -28.33 8.70
C GLU A 876 46.07 -27.56 9.13
N CYS A 877 46.13 -26.31 8.68
CA CYS A 877 46.61 -25.09 9.37
C CYS A 877 47.97 -25.09 10.12
N GLN A 878 48.90 -24.21 9.68
CA GLN A 878 49.16 -22.95 10.41
C GLN A 878 49.81 -21.87 9.52
N THR A 879 49.87 -20.65 10.06
CA THR A 879 50.09 -19.33 9.45
C THR A 879 51.55 -18.99 9.03
N ALA A 880 51.64 -17.99 8.15
CA ALA A 880 52.53 -16.80 8.24
C ALA A 880 53.98 -16.79 7.68
N ILE A 881 54.22 -15.74 6.86
CA ILE A 881 55.31 -14.73 6.95
C ILE A 881 56.61 -14.88 6.11
N ASP A 882 56.81 -13.82 5.31
CA ASP A 882 58.00 -13.11 4.80
C ASP A 882 59.00 -13.58 3.72
N ASP A 883 59.13 -12.65 2.75
CA ASP A 883 60.30 -12.12 2.01
C ASP A 883 61.28 -13.07 1.28
N SER A 884 61.23 -13.07 -0.06
CA SER A 884 62.37 -12.57 -0.86
C SER A 884 62.04 -12.31 -2.35
N ARG A 885 61.94 -11.02 -2.69
CA ARG A 885 62.77 -10.30 -3.68
C ARG A 885 63.09 -10.88 -5.08
N LEU A 886 62.83 -10.00 -6.06
CA LEU A 886 63.65 -9.61 -7.23
C LEU A 886 63.51 -10.31 -8.62
N THR A 887 63.35 -9.42 -9.62
CA THR A 887 63.84 -9.43 -11.02
C THR A 887 63.28 -10.40 -12.07
N THR A 888 62.82 -9.78 -13.18
CA THR A 888 62.86 -10.20 -14.61
C THR A 888 62.19 -11.54 -14.98
N ASP A 889 61.19 -11.58 -15.87
CA ASP A 889 60.54 -10.53 -16.70
C ASP A 889 59.01 -10.69 -16.71
#